data_AF-A0A972HK66-F1
#
_entry.id   AF-A0A972HK66-F1
#
_cell.length_a   1.000
_cell.length_b   1.000
_cell.length_c   1.000
_cell.angle_alpha   90.00
_cell.angle_beta   90.00
_cell.angle_gamma   90.00
#
_symmetry.space_group_name_H-M   'P 1'
#
loop_
_entity.id
_entity.type
_entity.pdbx_description
1 polymer ?
#
loop_
_entity_poly.entity_id
_entity_poly.type
_entity_poly.pdbx_seq_one_letter_code
_entity_poly.pdbx_strand_id
1 'polypeptide(L)'
;MRESVVGIEVPEVGLVILCGASGSGKSTFAGKQFASTEVVSSDQCRALVGDDETDQSVTEPAFALLHDIVDKRLQVGRFTVVDATNVKPQDRKSLIDLARKWDVLVTAIVFDLALDVCLQRNAAREDRQTPEHAIRRQHKALRKSSKRLRAQGFHRVHTLSTPAELEAVSVTRTRLWTDRRDDMGPFDIIGDVHGCHTELLALLEQLGYDTTSDPISHNEERRVIFLGDLVDRGPGVPEVLDIAMSMVNAGTALCILGNHENKLGRALAGRDVHVTHGLGESLEQLDKRSVEYRQLVADFIDGLVSHYVLDGGKLVVAHAGLPERYHGRASGRVRSIALYGDTDGETDEYGLPIRYEWAEDYRGKAAVVYGHTPVPSAEWSNNTICLDTGSVFGGELTALRWPEKELVSVEAVEEYYEPIRPLVIEPVERPPLLLDVSDVLGKNYIETELAGRLTIESERTSAALEVMSRFAVDPRWLVHLPPTMAPVATSQRPDYLEHPDQAFDYFARAGTTEVVCEEKHMGSRAVLIFARDSDTALERFGVTNAASGVIVTRTGRPFFVDEAATGALLDDVRDAADRSDLWDSLSTDWLVIDAEILPWSAKAKELLQRQYAATGAAASTMLPAAESALAAAVVRGVDLGELKDKISSRVAHVGSYVEAYRQYCWETDGVDGIEIAPFQILAAEGEVLARRPHRWHLETIDALIEKLPKRFRRTERRFVDLGDETQVAAATQWWAESTNSG
;
A
#
# COMPACT_ATOMS: atom_id res chain seq x y z
N MET A 1 -38.87 44.51 8.42
CA MET A 1 -37.85 44.10 9.42
C MET A 1 -37.44 42.69 9.06
N ARG A 2 -36.21 42.48 8.58
CA ARG A 2 -35.69 41.13 8.31
C ARG A 2 -35.28 40.55 9.66
N GLU A 3 -36.03 39.57 10.15
CA GLU A 3 -35.61 38.74 11.29
C GLU A 3 -34.28 38.07 10.90
N SER A 4 -33.19 38.49 11.54
CA SER A 4 -31.86 37.92 11.28
C SER A 4 -31.81 36.51 11.87
N VAL A 5 -31.95 35.50 11.01
CA VAL A 5 -31.65 34.11 11.33
C VAL A 5 -30.23 34.04 11.92
N VAL A 6 -30.09 33.49 13.12
CA VAL A 6 -28.78 33.23 13.73
C VAL A 6 -28.28 31.90 13.17
N GLY A 7 -27.35 31.91 12.21
CA GLY A 7 -26.74 30.70 11.66
C GLY A 7 -25.62 30.17 12.55
N ILE A 8 -25.64 28.87 12.87
CA ILE A 8 -24.53 28.17 13.55
C ILE A 8 -23.83 27.25 12.56
N GLU A 9 -22.54 27.48 12.33
CA GLU A 9 -21.72 26.63 11.46
C GLU A 9 -20.91 25.60 12.26
N VAL A 10 -21.07 24.33 11.91
CA VAL A 10 -20.33 23.21 12.50
C VAL A 10 -19.57 22.45 11.42
N PRO A 11 -18.40 21.87 11.73
CA PRO A 11 -17.66 21.08 10.76
C PRO A 11 -18.45 19.84 10.31
N GLU A 12 -18.26 19.40 9.07
CA GLU A 12 -18.81 18.15 8.55
C GLU A 12 -18.24 16.92 9.28
N VAL A 13 -16.98 16.99 9.71
CA VAL A 13 -16.34 16.02 10.60
C VAL A 13 -15.89 16.74 11.87
N GLY A 14 -16.51 16.41 13.01
CA GLY A 14 -16.18 17.07 14.27
C GLY A 14 -17.06 16.67 15.45
N LEU A 15 -16.75 17.27 16.59
CA LEU A 15 -17.46 17.06 17.85
C LEU A 15 -18.18 18.34 18.28
N VAL A 16 -19.49 18.27 18.44
CA VAL A 16 -20.28 19.32 19.08
C VAL A 16 -20.61 18.92 20.51
N ILE A 17 -20.35 19.82 21.46
CA ILE A 17 -20.68 19.62 22.88
C ILE A 17 -21.75 20.64 23.26
N LEU A 18 -22.97 20.16 23.52
CA LEU A 18 -24.06 21.01 23.99
C LEU A 18 -23.84 21.33 25.47
N CYS A 19 -23.89 22.62 25.83
CA CYS A 19 -23.61 23.09 27.19
C CYS A 19 -24.81 23.87 27.73
N GLY A 20 -25.49 23.37 28.76
CA GLY A 20 -26.71 24.01 29.25
C GLY A 20 -27.36 23.31 30.44
N ALA A 21 -28.05 24.06 31.28
CA ALA A 21 -28.83 23.50 32.38
C ALA A 21 -30.00 22.63 31.87
N SER A 22 -30.55 21.77 32.74
CA SER A 22 -31.78 21.05 32.43
C SER A 22 -32.93 22.06 32.23
N GLY A 23 -33.82 21.80 31.28
CA GLY A 23 -34.86 22.76 30.86
C GLY A 23 -34.41 23.86 29.89
N SER A 24 -33.12 23.98 29.56
CA SER A 24 -32.63 25.02 28.63
C SER A 24 -32.97 24.79 27.15
N GLY A 25 -33.48 23.60 26.79
CA GLY A 25 -33.88 23.25 25.41
C GLY A 25 -32.86 22.45 24.58
N LYS A 26 -31.75 21.99 25.17
CA LYS A 26 -30.68 21.23 24.47
C LYS A 26 -31.19 20.04 23.66
N SER A 27 -31.87 19.09 24.32
CA SER A 27 -32.33 17.86 23.67
C SER A 27 -33.35 18.13 22.57
N THR A 28 -34.22 19.13 22.78
CA THR A 28 -35.18 19.60 21.77
C THR A 28 -34.46 20.21 20.56
N PHE A 29 -33.46 21.05 20.80
CA PHE A 29 -32.61 21.60 19.73
C PHE A 29 -31.86 20.48 19.00
N ALA A 30 -31.27 19.53 19.73
CA ALA A 30 -30.52 18.42 19.15
C ALA A 30 -31.38 17.58 18.22
N GLY A 31 -32.59 17.20 18.68
CA GLY A 31 -33.53 16.42 17.87
C GLY A 31 -34.15 17.18 16.70
N LYS A 32 -34.18 18.52 16.74
CA LYS A 32 -34.64 19.36 15.61
C LYS A 32 -33.54 19.56 14.55
N GLN A 33 -32.27 19.69 14.97
CA GLN A 33 -31.18 20.17 14.11
C GLN A 33 -30.23 19.07 13.62
N PHE A 34 -30.23 17.90 14.25
CA PHE A 34 -29.30 16.80 13.94
C PHE A 34 -30.04 15.49 13.76
N ALA A 35 -29.45 14.56 13.00
CA ALA A 35 -30.00 13.22 12.89
C ALA A 35 -29.88 12.48 14.23
N SER A 36 -30.85 11.60 14.53
CA SER A 36 -30.84 10.82 15.78
C SER A 36 -29.57 9.99 15.96
N THR A 37 -28.98 9.53 14.85
CA THR A 37 -27.73 8.77 14.84
C THR A 37 -26.49 9.63 15.07
N GLU A 38 -26.58 10.96 15.02
CA GLU A 38 -25.47 11.89 15.30
C GLU A 38 -25.42 12.30 16.78
N VAL A 39 -26.54 12.19 17.49
CA VAL A 39 -26.68 12.65 18.87
C VAL A 39 -26.41 11.50 19.83
N VAL A 40 -25.41 11.66 20.69
CA VAL A 40 -25.09 10.76 21.80
C VAL A 40 -25.57 11.43 23.08
N SER A 41 -26.68 10.94 23.63
CA SER A 41 -27.30 11.49 24.84
C SER A 41 -26.87 10.71 26.08
N SER A 42 -26.51 11.43 27.16
CA SER A 42 -26.25 10.77 28.45
C SER A 42 -27.48 10.07 29.00
N ASP A 43 -28.67 10.58 28.68
CA ASP A 43 -29.94 10.03 29.18
C ASP A 43 -30.27 8.72 28.46
N GLN A 44 -30.09 8.67 27.13
CA GLN A 44 -30.21 7.43 26.37
C GLN A 44 -29.18 6.37 26.80
N CYS A 45 -27.95 6.79 27.11
CA CYS A 45 -26.95 5.87 27.65
C CYS A 45 -27.35 5.31 29.02
N ARG A 46 -28.05 6.09 29.87
CA ARG A 46 -28.62 5.57 31.12
C ARG A 46 -29.72 4.55 30.86
N ALA A 47 -30.64 4.82 29.93
CA ALA A 47 -31.66 3.85 29.55
C ALA A 47 -31.07 2.54 29.02
N LEU A 48 -30.00 2.59 28.21
CA LEU A 48 -29.33 1.38 27.70
C LEU A 48 -28.64 0.56 28.80
N VAL A 49 -28.22 1.19 29.90
CA VAL A 49 -27.47 0.54 30.97
C VAL A 49 -28.37 0.10 32.13
N GLY A 50 -29.37 0.90 32.47
CA GLY A 50 -30.23 0.71 33.66
C GLY A 50 -31.73 0.70 33.36
N ASP A 51 -32.13 0.56 32.10
CA ASP A 51 -33.52 0.51 31.63
C ASP A 51 -34.38 1.76 31.93
N ASP A 52 -33.78 2.83 32.46
CA ASP A 52 -34.43 4.11 32.82
C ASP A 52 -33.50 5.31 32.55
N GLU A 53 -33.96 6.28 31.76
CA GLU A 53 -33.20 7.52 31.48
C GLU A 53 -32.93 8.38 32.73
N THR A 54 -33.75 8.22 33.76
CA THR A 54 -33.72 9.03 34.99
C THR A 54 -32.86 8.43 36.09
N ASP A 55 -32.47 7.15 35.98
CA ASP A 55 -31.72 6.44 37.02
C ASP A 55 -30.32 7.03 37.24
N GLN A 56 -30.17 7.82 38.29
CA GLN A 56 -28.90 8.45 38.62
C GLN A 56 -27.86 7.45 39.17
N SER A 57 -28.25 6.24 39.59
CA SER A 57 -27.35 5.25 40.17
C SER A 57 -26.35 4.67 39.15
N VAL A 58 -26.73 4.64 37.86
CA VAL A 58 -25.90 4.14 36.75
C VAL A 58 -25.15 5.24 36.00
N THR A 59 -25.01 6.43 36.58
CA THR A 59 -24.40 7.58 35.89
C THR A 59 -22.98 7.29 35.41
N GLU A 60 -22.13 6.66 36.22
CA GLU A 60 -20.73 6.38 35.85
C GLU A 60 -20.64 5.40 34.66
N PRO A 61 -21.27 4.20 34.70
CA PRO A 61 -21.35 3.32 33.54
C PRO A 61 -21.97 3.97 32.29
N ALA A 62 -23.02 4.79 32.44
CA ALA A 62 -23.65 5.49 31.31
C ALA A 62 -22.72 6.49 30.63
N PHE A 63 -21.91 7.23 31.40
CA PHE A 63 -20.90 8.14 30.82
C PHE A 63 -19.72 7.38 30.21
N ALA A 64 -19.36 6.20 30.73
CA ALA A 64 -18.37 5.33 30.08
C ALA A 64 -18.86 4.90 28.69
N LEU A 65 -20.10 4.42 28.58
CA LEU A 65 -20.72 4.07 27.30
C LEU A 65 -20.78 5.28 26.34
N LEU A 66 -21.16 6.46 26.85
CA LEU A 66 -21.18 7.70 26.05
C LEU A 66 -19.80 7.99 25.45
N HIS A 67 -18.73 7.91 26.27
CA HIS A 67 -17.37 8.16 25.80
C HIS A 67 -16.92 7.12 24.77
N ASP A 68 -17.27 5.84 24.95
CA ASP A 68 -16.94 4.78 23.99
C ASP A 68 -17.63 5.00 22.64
N ILE A 69 -18.92 5.37 22.65
CA ILE A 69 -19.66 5.70 21.42
C ILE A 69 -18.99 6.89 20.73
N VAL A 70 -18.67 7.96 21.47
CA VAL A 70 -17.99 9.14 20.90
C VAL A 70 -16.62 8.76 20.32
N ASP A 71 -15.81 7.98 21.04
CA ASP A 71 -14.49 7.52 20.58
C ASP A 71 -14.58 6.77 19.25
N LYS A 72 -15.48 5.78 19.15
CA LYS A 72 -15.65 4.97 17.94
C LYS A 72 -16.20 5.76 16.76
N ARG A 73 -17.12 6.69 17.01
CA ARG A 73 -17.64 7.55 15.93
C ARG A 73 -16.58 8.48 15.37
N LEU A 74 -15.78 9.10 16.25
CA LEU A 74 -14.70 9.99 15.83
C LEU A 74 -13.57 9.22 15.13
N GLN A 75 -13.27 7.99 15.58
CA GLN A 75 -12.32 7.08 14.91
C GLN A 75 -12.66 6.92 13.42
N VAL A 76 -13.92 6.64 13.08
CA VAL A 76 -14.37 6.46 11.69
C VAL A 76 -14.81 7.76 10.99
N GLY A 77 -14.49 8.93 11.58
CA GLY A 77 -14.70 10.23 10.94
C GLY A 77 -16.16 10.69 10.88
N ARG A 78 -17.02 10.21 11.79
CA ARG A 78 -18.43 10.61 11.84
C ARG A 78 -18.63 11.81 12.74
N PHE A 79 -19.38 12.80 12.25
CA PHE A 79 -19.85 13.91 13.05
C PHE A 79 -20.63 13.42 14.27
N THR A 80 -20.37 14.04 15.42
CA THR A 80 -20.97 13.62 16.69
C THR A 80 -21.38 14.81 17.53
N VAL A 81 -22.59 14.75 18.08
CA VAL A 81 -23.15 15.73 19.02
C VAL A 81 -23.30 15.06 20.37
N VAL A 82 -22.79 15.66 21.42
CA VAL A 82 -22.99 15.17 22.79
C VAL A 82 -24.08 15.99 23.47
N ASP A 83 -25.22 15.35 23.73
CA ASP A 83 -26.30 15.92 24.54
C ASP A 83 -26.16 15.48 26.00
N ALA A 84 -25.55 16.36 26.78
CA ALA A 84 -25.49 16.27 28.23
C ALA A 84 -25.48 17.70 28.80
N THR A 85 -25.48 17.86 30.13
CA THR A 85 -25.46 19.20 30.72
C THR A 85 -24.15 19.94 30.44
N ASN A 86 -23.00 19.24 30.52
CA ASN A 86 -21.65 19.74 30.20
C ASN A 86 -21.33 21.12 30.82
N VAL A 87 -21.84 21.39 32.02
CA VAL A 87 -21.74 22.73 32.66
C VAL A 87 -20.44 22.92 33.44
N LYS A 88 -19.68 21.87 33.73
CA LYS A 88 -18.38 21.95 34.43
C LYS A 88 -17.21 21.68 33.47
N PRO A 89 -16.02 22.28 33.71
CA PRO A 89 -14.84 22.03 32.87
C PRO A 89 -14.40 20.57 32.82
N GLN A 90 -14.41 19.88 33.96
CA GLN A 90 -14.03 18.47 34.07
C GLN A 90 -14.91 17.54 33.22
N ASP A 91 -16.21 17.81 33.14
CA ASP A 91 -17.16 17.02 32.33
C ASP A 91 -16.85 17.15 30.82
N ARG A 92 -16.31 18.30 30.39
CA ARG A 92 -15.95 18.56 28.99
C ARG A 92 -14.55 18.08 28.63
N LYS A 93 -13.65 17.96 29.61
CA LYS A 93 -12.24 17.63 29.38
C LYS A 93 -12.08 16.31 28.63
N SER A 94 -12.74 15.24 29.08
CA SER A 94 -12.65 13.92 28.45
C SER A 94 -13.12 13.94 26.98
N LEU A 95 -14.19 14.68 26.68
CA LEU A 95 -14.71 14.85 25.32
C LEU A 95 -13.74 15.63 24.42
N ILE A 96 -13.13 16.69 24.95
CA ILE A 96 -12.11 17.46 24.22
C ILE A 96 -10.87 16.60 23.98
N ASP A 97 -10.46 15.79 24.96
CA ASP A 97 -9.31 14.90 24.82
C ASP A 97 -9.59 13.79 23.79
N LEU A 98 -10.82 13.27 23.68
CA LEU A 98 -11.24 12.37 22.59
C LEU A 98 -11.17 13.04 21.22
N ALA A 99 -11.63 14.28 21.09
CA ALA A 99 -11.53 15.00 19.84
C ALA A 99 -10.08 15.29 19.43
N ARG A 100 -9.21 15.59 20.40
CA ARG A 100 -7.76 15.72 20.18
C ARG A 100 -7.11 14.42 19.75
N LYS A 101 -7.49 13.29 20.39
CA LYS A 101 -7.02 11.95 20.03
C LYS A 101 -7.23 11.67 18.54
N TRP A 102 -8.39 12.07 18.01
CA TRP A 102 -8.80 11.82 16.62
C TRP A 102 -8.66 13.01 15.67
N ASP A 103 -7.93 14.05 16.07
CA ASP A 103 -7.63 15.22 15.24
C ASP A 103 -8.86 15.91 14.61
N VAL A 104 -9.94 16.04 15.38
CA VAL A 104 -11.15 16.72 14.91
C VAL A 104 -11.41 18.03 15.65
N LEU A 105 -12.07 18.96 14.96
CA LEU A 105 -12.47 20.23 15.54
C LEU A 105 -13.61 20.05 16.55
N VAL A 106 -13.54 20.83 17.63
CA VAL A 106 -14.53 20.83 18.73
C VAL A 106 -15.28 22.15 18.76
N THR A 107 -16.61 22.07 18.77
CA THR A 107 -17.52 23.22 18.85
C THR A 107 -18.39 23.16 20.10
N ALA A 108 -18.49 24.26 20.84
CA ALA A 108 -19.45 24.40 21.94
C ALA A 108 -20.69 25.13 21.45
N ILE A 109 -21.88 24.60 21.77
CA ILE A 109 -23.15 25.33 21.66
C ILE A 109 -23.68 25.52 23.07
N VAL A 110 -23.68 26.77 23.53
CA VAL A 110 -24.00 27.18 24.90
C VAL A 110 -25.43 27.69 24.97
N PHE A 111 -26.25 27.11 25.84
CA PHE A 111 -27.64 27.50 26.08
C PHE A 111 -27.71 28.30 27.38
N ASP A 112 -27.44 29.61 27.33
CA ASP A 112 -27.46 30.54 28.47
C ASP A 112 -28.83 31.24 28.60
N LEU A 113 -29.89 30.44 28.62
CA LEU A 113 -31.24 30.97 28.84
C LEU A 113 -31.42 31.47 30.28
N ALA A 114 -32.39 32.37 30.47
CA ALA A 114 -32.79 32.82 31.79
C ALA A 114 -33.28 31.64 32.66
N LEU A 115 -32.99 31.70 33.95
CA LEU A 115 -33.23 30.60 34.89
C LEU A 115 -34.73 30.29 35.03
N ASP A 116 -35.55 31.32 35.07
CA ASP A 116 -37.01 31.24 35.10
C ASP A 116 -37.57 30.45 33.90
N VAL A 117 -37.04 30.69 32.69
CA VAL A 117 -37.41 29.92 31.49
C VAL A 117 -37.05 28.45 31.65
N CYS A 118 -35.87 28.14 32.20
CA CYS A 118 -35.45 26.75 32.42
C CYS A 118 -36.34 26.03 33.43
N LEU A 119 -36.73 26.72 34.52
CA LEU A 119 -37.62 26.19 35.55
C LEU A 119 -39.04 25.97 35.03
N GLN A 120 -39.60 26.94 34.29
CA GLN A 120 -40.91 26.82 33.66
C GLN A 120 -40.96 25.63 32.68
N ARG A 121 -39.94 25.50 31.81
CA ARG A 121 -39.84 24.38 30.87
C ARG A 121 -39.67 23.03 31.55
N ASN A 122 -38.98 22.96 32.69
CA ASN A 122 -38.84 21.72 33.44
C ASN A 122 -40.15 21.33 34.16
N ALA A 123 -40.90 22.31 34.68
CA ALA A 123 -42.19 22.06 35.32
C ALA A 123 -43.26 21.59 34.33
N ALA A 124 -43.18 22.02 33.06
CA ALA A 124 -44.10 21.62 32.00
C ALA A 124 -43.80 20.24 31.37
N ARG A 125 -42.75 19.53 31.82
CA ARG A 125 -42.41 18.19 31.33
C ARG A 125 -43.22 17.12 32.04
N GLU A 126 -43.80 16.21 31.26
CA GLU A 126 -44.54 15.03 31.73
C GLU A 126 -43.69 13.76 31.79
N ASP A 127 -42.60 13.72 31.02
CA ASP A 127 -41.68 12.57 30.87
C ASP A 127 -40.66 12.48 32.01
N ARG A 128 -40.07 13.61 32.42
CA ARG A 128 -39.00 13.67 33.42
C ARG A 128 -38.85 15.06 34.04
N GLN A 129 -38.71 15.10 35.36
CA GLN A 129 -38.52 16.34 36.12
C GLN A 129 -37.21 16.33 36.89
N THR A 130 -36.33 17.30 36.59
CA THR A 130 -35.10 17.51 37.36
C THR A 130 -35.40 18.38 38.59
N PRO A 131 -34.89 18.05 39.79
CA PRO A 131 -35.09 18.89 40.98
C PRO A 131 -34.61 20.33 40.78
N GLU A 132 -35.41 21.31 41.21
CA GLU A 132 -35.14 22.75 41.02
C GLU A 132 -33.74 23.17 41.53
N HIS A 133 -33.33 22.66 42.70
CA HIS A 133 -32.01 22.97 43.27
C HIS A 133 -30.86 22.51 42.35
N ALA A 134 -31.03 21.43 41.60
CA ALA A 134 -30.04 20.92 40.65
C ALA A 134 -29.97 21.81 39.40
N ILE A 135 -31.12 22.31 38.91
CA ILE A 135 -31.19 23.26 37.78
C ILE A 135 -30.48 24.57 38.15
N ARG A 136 -30.75 25.13 39.33
CA ARG A 136 -30.09 26.34 39.84
C ARG A 136 -28.56 26.14 39.93
N ARG A 137 -28.12 24.98 40.42
CA ARG A 137 -26.69 24.61 40.48
C ARG A 137 -26.05 24.51 39.09
N GLN A 138 -26.72 23.85 38.15
CA GLN A 138 -26.26 23.71 36.77
C GLN A 138 -26.15 25.07 36.07
N HIS A 139 -27.16 25.93 36.21
CA HIS A 139 -27.19 27.29 35.64
C HIS A 139 -26.05 28.16 36.15
N LYS A 140 -25.82 28.16 37.48
CA LYS A 140 -24.69 28.86 38.10
C LYS A 140 -23.34 28.32 37.62
N ALA A 141 -23.21 26.99 37.49
CA ALA A 141 -21.99 26.35 37.01
C ALA A 141 -21.67 26.72 35.55
N LEU A 142 -22.69 26.74 34.68
CA LEU A 142 -22.57 27.14 33.27
C LEU A 142 -22.02 28.56 33.15
N ARG A 143 -22.67 29.55 33.78
CA ARG A 143 -22.26 30.96 33.70
C ARG A 143 -20.86 31.22 34.26
N LYS A 144 -20.44 30.43 35.25
CA LYS A 144 -19.07 30.50 35.79
C LYS A 144 -18.05 29.93 34.80
N SER A 145 -18.37 28.82 34.13
CA SER A 145 -17.40 28.06 33.32
C SER A 145 -17.37 28.44 31.84
N SER A 146 -18.42 29.09 31.30
CA SER A 146 -18.55 29.46 29.89
C SER A 146 -17.56 30.56 29.46
N LYS A 147 -17.10 31.42 30.38
CA LYS A 147 -16.18 32.54 30.08
C LYS A 147 -14.79 32.11 29.57
N ARG A 148 -14.42 30.83 29.71
CA ARG A 148 -13.09 30.32 29.36
C ARG A 148 -13.14 29.12 28.40
N LEU A 149 -14.17 29.00 27.55
CA LEU A 149 -14.33 27.85 26.67
C LEU A 149 -13.22 27.75 25.61
N ARG A 150 -12.82 28.85 24.97
CA ARG A 150 -11.69 28.81 24.00
C ARG A 150 -10.39 28.31 24.64
N ALA A 151 -10.07 28.79 25.84
CA ALA A 151 -8.89 28.33 26.60
C ALA A 151 -8.96 26.84 27.02
N GLN A 152 -10.14 26.21 26.99
CA GLN A 152 -10.30 24.78 27.26
C GLN A 152 -10.05 23.90 26.03
N GLY A 153 -9.95 24.47 24.82
CA GLY A 153 -9.74 23.73 23.57
C GLY A 153 -10.91 23.75 22.59
N PHE A 154 -11.94 24.58 22.83
CA PHE A 154 -13.00 24.79 21.85
C PHE A 154 -12.54 25.69 20.71
N HIS A 155 -12.72 25.23 19.47
CA HIS A 155 -12.35 25.95 18.25
C HIS A 155 -13.41 26.99 17.90
N ARG A 156 -14.69 26.61 18.07
CA ARG A 156 -15.85 27.49 17.90
C ARG A 156 -16.74 27.45 19.15
N VAL A 157 -17.33 28.58 19.49
CA VAL A 157 -18.24 28.73 20.63
C VAL A 157 -19.41 29.59 20.17
N HIS A 158 -20.61 29.02 20.20
CA HIS A 158 -21.87 29.70 19.89
C HIS A 158 -22.71 29.78 21.16
N THR A 159 -23.39 30.90 21.39
CA THR A 159 -24.23 31.11 22.57
C THR A 159 -25.64 31.49 22.15
N LEU A 160 -26.63 30.74 22.65
CA LEU A 160 -28.06 31.00 22.52
C LEU A 160 -28.58 31.46 23.88
N SER A 161 -29.15 32.65 23.94
CA SER A 161 -29.50 33.34 25.19
C SER A 161 -31.01 33.60 25.33
N THR A 162 -31.78 33.53 24.24
CA THR A 162 -33.24 33.74 24.27
C THR A 162 -34.03 32.59 23.65
N PRO A 163 -35.31 32.39 24.05
CA PRO A 163 -36.19 31.43 23.37
C PRO A 163 -36.41 31.72 21.89
N ALA A 164 -36.45 33.00 21.50
CA ALA A 164 -36.63 33.39 20.10
C ALA A 164 -35.42 32.99 19.24
N GLU A 165 -34.20 33.19 19.75
CA GLU A 165 -32.97 32.70 19.09
C GLU A 165 -32.99 31.18 18.94
N LEU A 166 -33.45 30.45 19.97
CA LEU A 166 -33.51 29.00 19.94
C LEU A 166 -34.49 28.43 18.91
N GLU A 167 -35.58 29.15 18.61
CA GLU A 167 -36.54 28.73 17.57
C GLU A 167 -36.12 29.20 16.17
N ALA A 168 -35.38 30.30 16.05
CA ALA A 168 -34.94 30.86 14.77
C ALA A 168 -33.58 30.33 14.28
N VAL A 169 -32.80 29.66 15.13
CA VAL A 169 -31.45 29.17 14.80
C VAL A 169 -31.50 28.01 13.81
N SER A 170 -30.58 28.02 12.85
CA SER A 170 -30.32 26.93 11.92
C SER A 170 -28.87 26.49 11.98
N VAL A 171 -28.62 25.18 11.92
CA VAL A 171 -27.26 24.62 11.87
C VAL A 171 -26.87 24.28 10.43
N THR A 172 -25.69 24.72 10.00
CA THR A 172 -25.12 24.41 8.68
C THR A 172 -23.79 23.66 8.82
N ARG A 173 -23.55 22.74 7.89
CA ARG A 173 -22.29 21.99 7.79
C ARG A 173 -21.28 22.75 6.96
N THR A 174 -20.06 22.88 7.46
CA THR A 174 -18.95 23.49 6.74
C THR A 174 -17.81 22.49 6.58
N ARG A 175 -17.23 22.43 5.38
CA ARG A 175 -16.02 21.65 5.12
C ARG A 175 -14.79 22.32 5.74
N LEU A 176 -13.76 21.51 5.96
CA LEU A 176 -12.43 22.03 6.29
C LEU A 176 -11.86 22.77 5.08
N TRP A 177 -10.99 23.75 5.29
CA TRP A 177 -10.32 24.44 4.16
C TRP A 177 -9.44 23.51 3.32
N THR A 178 -8.97 22.42 3.93
CA THR A 178 -8.21 21.36 3.26
C THR A 178 -9.10 20.42 2.45
N ASP A 179 -10.42 20.47 2.62
CA ASP A 179 -11.36 19.63 1.88
C ASP A 179 -11.91 20.37 0.66
N ARG A 180 -11.29 20.08 -0.49
CA ARG A 180 -11.68 20.58 -1.81
C ARG A 180 -12.10 19.41 -2.70
N ARG A 181 -12.78 18.39 -2.17
CA ARG A 181 -13.12 17.19 -2.94
C ARG A 181 -14.01 17.44 -4.17
N ASP A 182 -14.74 18.55 -4.22
CA ASP A 182 -15.52 18.91 -5.41
C ASP A 182 -14.64 19.47 -6.53
N ASP A 183 -13.38 19.74 -6.21
CA ASP A 183 -12.37 20.17 -7.14
C ASP A 183 -11.72 18.93 -7.80
N MET A 184 -12.18 18.61 -9.03
CA MET A 184 -11.92 17.35 -9.73
C MET A 184 -10.72 17.40 -10.68
N GLY A 185 -10.09 18.56 -10.85
CA GLY A 185 -9.02 18.76 -11.84
C GLY A 185 -9.55 18.95 -13.26
N PRO A 186 -8.76 18.61 -14.30
CA PRO A 186 -7.44 17.96 -14.25
C PRO A 186 -6.36 18.83 -13.56
N PHE A 187 -5.32 18.18 -13.02
CA PHE A 187 -4.24 18.85 -12.30
C PHE A 187 -2.86 18.46 -12.85
N ASP A 188 -1.92 19.39 -12.80
CA ASP A 188 -0.50 19.11 -12.96
C ASP A 188 0.20 19.46 -11.64
N ILE A 189 0.63 18.43 -10.91
CA ILE A 189 1.15 18.57 -9.54
C ILE A 189 2.67 18.66 -9.63
N ILE A 190 3.26 19.76 -9.17
CA ILE A 190 4.70 20.04 -9.28
C ILE A 190 5.37 19.82 -7.92
N GLY A 191 6.51 19.13 -7.93
CA GLY A 191 7.39 18.92 -6.79
C GLY A 191 8.01 20.19 -6.21
N ASP A 192 9.00 20.01 -5.34
CA ASP A 192 9.64 21.11 -4.62
C ASP A 192 10.54 21.93 -5.57
N VAL A 193 10.24 23.22 -5.71
CA VAL A 193 10.85 24.10 -6.72
C VAL A 193 12.13 24.76 -6.19
N HIS A 194 12.17 25.13 -4.90
CA HIS A 194 13.33 25.73 -4.24
C HIS A 194 14.00 26.88 -5.02
N GLY A 195 13.21 27.80 -5.59
CA GLY A 195 13.75 28.94 -6.34
C GLY A 195 14.37 28.60 -7.71
N CYS A 196 14.24 27.36 -8.20
CA CYS A 196 14.64 26.92 -9.55
C CYS A 196 13.67 27.45 -10.62
N HIS A 197 13.72 28.78 -10.84
CA HIS A 197 12.82 29.49 -11.74
C HIS A 197 12.93 29.03 -13.20
N THR A 198 14.15 28.76 -13.68
CA THR A 198 14.39 28.33 -15.06
C THR A 198 13.74 26.98 -15.35
N GLU A 199 13.92 26.03 -14.43
CA GLU A 199 13.34 24.69 -14.47
C GLU A 199 11.82 24.76 -14.37
N LEU A 200 11.27 25.62 -13.49
CA LEU A 200 9.82 25.81 -13.39
C LEU A 200 9.21 26.29 -14.72
N LEU A 201 9.80 27.28 -15.38
CA LEU A 201 9.32 27.75 -16.68
C LEU A 201 9.42 26.66 -17.74
N ALA A 202 10.56 25.96 -17.83
CA ALA A 202 10.76 24.88 -18.78
C ALA A 202 9.73 23.74 -18.58
N LEU A 203 9.49 23.37 -17.32
CA LEU A 203 8.49 22.35 -16.97
C LEU A 203 7.08 22.79 -17.34
N LEU A 204 6.70 24.03 -17.05
CA LEU A 204 5.39 24.59 -17.42
C LEU A 204 5.19 24.60 -18.94
N GLU A 205 6.21 24.97 -19.72
CA GLU A 205 6.17 24.90 -21.19
C GLU A 205 5.98 23.47 -21.69
N GLN A 206 6.76 22.52 -21.14
CA GLN A 206 6.65 21.10 -21.50
C GLN A 206 5.30 20.49 -21.11
N LEU A 207 4.69 20.98 -20.02
CA LEU A 207 3.34 20.63 -19.60
C LEU A 207 2.25 21.27 -20.47
N GLY A 208 2.57 22.25 -21.32
CA GLY A 208 1.65 22.89 -22.26
C GLY A 208 1.08 24.23 -21.80
N TYR A 209 1.63 24.85 -20.76
CA TYR A 209 1.23 26.17 -20.30
C TYR A 209 1.84 27.27 -21.19
N ASP A 210 1.07 28.34 -21.42
CA ASP A 210 1.57 29.55 -22.06
C ASP A 210 2.33 30.40 -21.04
N THR A 211 3.66 30.26 -21.01
CA THR A 211 4.56 31.05 -20.15
C THR A 211 4.68 32.51 -20.58
N THR A 212 4.13 32.89 -21.74
CA THR A 212 4.07 34.28 -22.21
C THR A 212 2.83 35.03 -21.72
N SER A 213 1.83 34.32 -21.19
CA SER A 213 0.62 34.92 -20.61
C SER A 213 0.84 35.33 -19.15
N ASP A 214 0.22 36.43 -18.72
CA ASP A 214 0.18 36.85 -17.31
C ASP A 214 -1.28 37.03 -16.87
N PRO A 215 -1.82 36.15 -16.02
CA PRO A 215 -1.18 34.98 -15.40
C PRO A 215 -0.88 33.85 -16.40
N ILE A 216 0.09 32.98 -16.08
CA ILE A 216 0.36 31.75 -16.84
C ILE A 216 -0.89 30.85 -16.83
N SER A 217 -1.26 30.31 -17.99
CA SER A 217 -2.49 29.55 -18.17
C SER A 217 -2.35 28.39 -19.16
N HIS A 218 -3.25 27.41 -19.07
CA HIS A 218 -3.27 26.22 -19.93
C HIS A 218 -4.50 26.25 -20.85
N ASN A 219 -4.32 25.89 -22.13
CA ASN A 219 -5.42 25.92 -23.12
C ASN A 219 -6.52 24.88 -22.84
N GLU A 220 -6.21 23.82 -22.11
CA GLU A 220 -7.16 22.74 -21.76
C GLU A 220 -7.71 22.85 -20.32
N GLU A 221 -7.70 24.06 -19.73
CA GLU A 221 -8.22 24.32 -18.37
C GLU A 221 -7.59 23.48 -17.23
N ARG A 222 -6.40 22.91 -17.46
CA ARG A 222 -5.59 22.25 -16.41
C ARG A 222 -5.11 23.28 -15.39
N ARG A 223 -4.99 22.85 -14.13
CA ARG A 223 -4.48 23.70 -13.05
C ARG A 223 -3.26 23.11 -12.38
N VAL A 224 -2.32 23.98 -12.05
CA VAL A 224 -1.12 23.59 -11.32
C VAL A 224 -1.44 23.36 -9.84
N ILE A 225 -0.78 22.38 -9.23
CA ILE A 225 -0.70 22.26 -7.78
C ILE A 225 0.78 22.30 -7.38
N PHE A 226 1.20 23.35 -6.69
CA PHE A 226 2.52 23.41 -6.07
C PHE A 226 2.51 22.69 -4.73
N LEU A 227 3.46 21.76 -4.53
CA LEU A 227 3.58 20.95 -3.31
C LEU A 227 4.24 21.66 -2.11
N GLY A 228 4.52 22.95 -2.23
CA GLY A 228 5.26 23.72 -1.25
C GLY A 228 6.75 23.79 -1.61
N ASP A 229 7.55 24.32 -0.69
CA ASP A 229 8.99 24.52 -0.85
C ASP A 229 9.35 25.20 -2.19
N LEU A 230 8.64 26.29 -2.46
CA LEU A 230 8.90 27.23 -3.55
C LEU A 230 10.13 28.08 -3.29
N VAL A 231 10.47 28.27 -2.01
CA VAL A 231 11.52 29.19 -1.55
C VAL A 231 12.75 28.43 -1.04
N ASP A 232 13.77 29.21 -0.70
CA ASP A 232 15.08 28.79 -0.17
C ASP A 232 15.98 28.09 -1.19
N ARG A 233 17.30 28.25 -1.01
CA ARG A 233 18.40 27.66 -1.81
C ARG A 233 18.60 28.28 -3.20
N GLY A 234 17.66 28.11 -4.12
CA GLY A 234 17.84 28.47 -5.54
C GLY A 234 17.87 29.98 -5.81
N PRO A 235 18.29 30.38 -7.04
CA PRO A 235 18.63 31.77 -7.35
C PRO A 235 17.43 32.69 -7.68
N GLY A 236 16.25 32.14 -7.95
CA GLY A 236 15.07 32.87 -8.45
C GLY A 236 13.85 32.82 -7.55
N VAL A 237 14.02 32.98 -6.24
CA VAL A 237 12.92 32.89 -5.25
C VAL A 237 11.82 33.93 -5.50
N PRO A 238 12.11 35.24 -5.72
CA PRO A 238 11.08 36.21 -6.04
C PRO A 238 10.28 35.86 -7.30
N GLU A 239 10.94 35.37 -8.35
CA GLU A 239 10.31 35.05 -9.64
C GLU A 239 9.40 33.83 -9.53
N VAL A 240 9.82 32.78 -8.80
CA VAL A 240 8.96 31.62 -8.49
C VAL A 240 7.73 32.05 -7.68
N LEU A 241 7.91 32.93 -6.69
CA LEU A 241 6.81 33.47 -5.90
C LEU A 241 5.86 34.34 -6.75
N ASP A 242 6.39 35.17 -7.66
CA ASP A 242 5.60 35.99 -8.59
C ASP A 242 4.69 35.08 -9.44
N ILE A 243 5.23 33.98 -9.99
CA ILE A 243 4.46 32.98 -10.76
C ILE A 243 3.38 32.33 -9.89
N ALA A 244 3.76 31.74 -8.75
CA ALA A 244 2.82 31.01 -7.90
C ALA A 244 1.71 31.91 -7.36
N MET A 245 2.03 33.13 -6.91
CA MET A 245 1.05 34.11 -6.45
C MET A 245 0.10 34.55 -7.57
N SER A 246 0.62 34.83 -8.77
CA SER A 246 -0.20 35.25 -9.93
C SER A 246 -1.19 34.15 -10.31
N MET A 247 -0.72 32.90 -10.47
CA MET A 247 -1.56 31.76 -10.84
C MET A 247 -2.60 31.40 -9.75
N VAL A 248 -2.22 31.45 -8.47
CA VAL A 248 -3.17 31.19 -7.36
C VAL A 248 -4.25 32.27 -7.30
N ASN A 249 -3.87 33.55 -7.45
CA ASN A 249 -4.84 34.66 -7.47
C ASN A 249 -5.79 34.58 -8.67
N ALA A 250 -5.32 34.07 -9.80
CA ALA A 250 -6.11 33.84 -11.01
C ALA A 250 -7.01 32.60 -10.94
N GLY A 251 -6.78 31.72 -9.95
CA GLY A 251 -7.45 30.42 -9.85
C GLY A 251 -6.93 29.37 -10.85
N THR A 252 -5.81 29.62 -11.52
CA THR A 252 -5.14 28.66 -12.42
C THR A 252 -4.16 27.74 -11.70
N ALA A 253 -3.89 27.99 -10.41
CA ALA A 253 -3.11 27.10 -9.55
C ALA A 253 -3.67 26.99 -8.12
N LEU A 254 -3.29 25.91 -7.45
CA LEU A 254 -3.33 25.74 -6.00
C LEU A 254 -1.90 25.66 -5.47
N CYS A 255 -1.70 26.08 -4.23
CA CYS A 255 -0.44 25.91 -3.53
C CYS A 255 -0.73 25.41 -2.11
N ILE A 256 0.07 24.44 -1.66
CA ILE A 256 0.11 24.04 -0.26
C ILE A 256 1.34 24.67 0.42
N LEU A 257 1.30 24.73 1.75
CA LEU A 257 2.39 25.22 2.56
C LEU A 257 3.47 24.13 2.68
N GLY A 258 4.71 24.43 2.33
CA GLY A 258 5.90 23.62 2.65
C GLY A 258 6.58 24.09 3.94
N ASN A 259 7.57 23.34 4.42
CA ASN A 259 8.28 23.73 5.64
C ASN A 259 9.15 24.97 5.45
N HIS A 260 9.66 25.21 4.23
CA HIS A 260 10.45 26.40 3.92
C HIS A 260 9.59 27.66 3.91
N GLU A 261 8.40 27.65 3.29
CA GLU A 261 7.45 28.77 3.37
C GLU A 261 7.03 29.04 4.82
N ASN A 262 6.74 27.99 5.60
CA ASN A 262 6.34 28.16 7.00
C ASN A 262 7.46 28.82 7.83
N LYS A 263 8.72 28.53 7.52
CA LYS A 263 9.89 29.14 8.18
C LYS A 263 10.08 30.59 7.72
N LEU A 264 9.99 30.85 6.42
CA LEU A 264 10.07 32.19 5.85
C LEU A 264 8.96 33.12 6.36
N GLY A 265 7.71 32.65 6.39
CA GLY A 265 6.57 33.43 6.92
C GLY A 265 6.75 33.82 8.39
N ARG A 266 7.36 32.96 9.21
CA ARG A 266 7.73 33.30 10.59
C ARG A 266 8.81 34.38 10.64
N ALA A 267 9.82 34.31 9.77
CA ALA A 267 10.87 35.31 9.67
C ALA A 267 10.30 36.69 9.27
N LEU A 268 9.44 36.73 8.24
CA LEU A 268 8.76 37.94 7.77
C LEU A 268 7.85 38.55 8.85
N ALA A 269 7.25 37.71 9.71
CA ALA A 269 6.47 38.15 10.88
C ALA A 269 7.34 38.65 12.06
N GLY A 270 8.66 38.75 11.89
CA GLY A 270 9.60 39.22 12.91
C GLY A 270 9.85 38.24 14.06
N ARG A 271 9.59 36.95 13.87
CA ARG A 271 9.87 35.92 14.87
C ARG A 271 11.32 35.46 14.76
N ASP A 272 11.90 35.09 15.89
CA ASP A 272 13.23 34.49 15.92
C ASP A 272 13.21 33.09 15.27
N VAL A 273 14.09 32.89 14.29
CA VAL A 273 14.24 31.66 13.51
C VAL A 273 15.72 31.39 13.22
N HIS A 274 16.12 30.12 13.22
CA HIS A 274 17.47 29.73 12.81
C HIS A 274 17.61 29.83 11.30
N VAL A 275 18.51 30.68 10.81
CA VAL A 275 18.83 30.81 9.38
C VAL A 275 19.69 29.62 8.95
N THR A 276 19.06 28.62 8.35
CA THR A 276 19.67 27.35 7.90
C THR A 276 18.88 26.83 6.70
N HIS A 277 19.49 25.91 5.94
CA HIS A 277 18.86 25.22 4.80
C HIS A 277 18.36 26.18 3.70
N GLY A 278 19.12 27.21 3.34
CA GLY A 278 18.76 28.10 2.23
C GLY A 278 17.90 29.32 2.58
N LEU A 279 17.52 29.51 3.86
CA LEU A 279 16.69 30.66 4.27
C LEU A 279 17.40 32.02 4.10
N GLY A 280 18.73 32.05 4.22
CA GLY A 280 19.49 33.30 4.11
C GLY A 280 19.40 33.89 2.71
N GLU A 281 19.44 33.01 1.71
CA GLU A 281 19.36 33.27 0.28
C GLU A 281 18.01 33.89 -0.08
N SER A 282 16.90 33.30 0.42
CA SER A 282 15.55 33.87 0.27
C SER A 282 15.44 35.27 0.88
N LEU A 283 15.93 35.46 2.10
CA LEU A 283 15.85 36.76 2.79
C LEU A 283 16.66 37.82 2.04
N GLU A 284 17.87 37.49 1.56
CA GLU A 284 18.70 38.42 0.80
C GLU A 284 18.04 38.82 -0.54
N GLN A 285 17.42 37.86 -1.24
CA GLN A 285 16.69 38.14 -2.47
C GLN A 285 15.45 39.02 -2.22
N LEU A 286 14.70 38.76 -1.14
CA LEU A 286 13.52 39.53 -0.77
C LEU A 286 13.84 40.92 -0.21
N ASP A 287 15.00 41.11 0.44
CA ASP A 287 15.45 42.41 0.94
C ASP A 287 15.78 43.40 -0.20
N LYS A 288 16.03 42.89 -1.41
CA LYS A 288 16.19 43.69 -2.63
C LYS A 288 14.85 44.17 -3.20
N ARG A 289 13.72 43.68 -2.69
CA ARG A 289 12.35 44.04 -3.13
C ARG A 289 11.73 45.06 -2.18
N SER A 290 10.59 45.63 -2.58
CA SER A 290 9.89 46.64 -1.76
C SER A 290 9.30 46.04 -0.48
N VAL A 291 9.00 46.91 0.50
CA VAL A 291 8.32 46.48 1.75
C VAL A 291 6.93 45.92 1.43
N GLU A 292 6.24 46.52 0.47
CA GLU A 292 4.92 46.10 0.02
C GLU A 292 4.96 44.69 -0.60
N TYR A 293 6.01 44.38 -1.36
CA TYR A 293 6.20 43.04 -1.93
C TYR A 293 6.43 42.00 -0.82
N ARG A 294 7.27 42.30 0.17
CA ARG A 294 7.48 41.40 1.31
C ARG A 294 6.20 41.17 2.11
N GLN A 295 5.34 42.19 2.24
CA GLN A 295 4.03 42.02 2.87
C GLN A 295 3.11 41.12 2.02
N LEU A 296 3.11 41.29 0.70
CA LEU A 296 2.35 40.43 -0.21
C LEU A 296 2.75 38.96 -0.09
N VAL A 297 4.06 38.68 -0.03
CA VAL A 297 4.60 37.33 0.19
C VAL A 297 4.18 36.79 1.56
N ALA A 298 4.23 37.61 2.61
CA ALA A 298 3.81 37.20 3.95
C ALA A 298 2.31 36.84 3.99
N ASP A 299 1.46 37.65 3.33
CA ASP A 299 0.02 37.42 3.25
C ASP A 299 -0.31 36.18 2.42
N PHE A 300 0.43 35.94 1.32
CA PHE A 300 0.32 34.73 0.52
C PHE A 300 0.63 33.48 1.36
N ILE A 301 1.77 33.47 2.06
CA ILE A 301 2.20 32.34 2.91
C ILE A 301 1.20 32.09 4.04
N ASP A 302 0.68 33.13 4.69
CA ASP A 302 -0.32 32.99 5.77
C ASP A 302 -1.64 32.37 5.26
N GLY A 303 -1.98 32.61 3.99
CA GLY A 303 -3.14 32.04 3.31
C GLY A 303 -3.00 30.58 2.88
N LEU A 304 -1.78 30.02 2.84
CA LEU A 304 -1.55 28.64 2.41
C LEU A 304 -2.06 27.62 3.43
N VAL A 305 -2.59 26.51 2.94
CA VAL A 305 -3.07 25.39 3.77
C VAL A 305 -2.08 24.23 3.76
N SER A 306 -2.15 23.36 4.77
CA SER A 306 -1.18 22.27 4.93
C SER A 306 -1.29 21.14 3.91
N HIS A 307 -2.49 20.91 3.37
CA HIS A 307 -2.78 19.82 2.43
C HIS A 307 -4.13 20.06 1.75
N TYR A 308 -4.38 19.41 0.62
CA TYR A 308 -5.73 19.33 0.03
C TYR A 308 -6.19 17.89 -0.15
N VAL A 309 -7.50 17.67 -0.01
CA VAL A 309 -8.23 16.48 -0.44
C VAL A 309 -9.05 16.88 -1.66
N LEU A 310 -8.83 16.22 -2.78
CA LEU A 310 -9.30 16.58 -4.13
C LEU A 310 -9.93 15.37 -4.84
N ASP A 311 -10.51 15.59 -6.02
CA ASP A 311 -11.05 14.56 -6.92
C ASP A 311 -11.98 13.55 -6.22
N GLY A 312 -13.03 14.06 -5.59
CA GLY A 312 -13.99 13.25 -4.85
C GLY A 312 -13.39 12.53 -3.63
N GLY A 313 -12.21 12.95 -3.17
CA GLY A 313 -11.45 12.28 -2.11
C GLY A 313 -10.49 11.19 -2.61
N LYS A 314 -10.23 11.12 -3.92
CA LYS A 314 -9.28 10.17 -4.52
C LYS A 314 -7.86 10.69 -4.59
N LEU A 315 -7.64 12.00 -4.43
CA LEU A 315 -6.33 12.62 -4.47
C LEU A 315 -6.08 13.40 -3.17
N VAL A 316 -4.91 13.20 -2.57
CA VAL A 316 -4.42 13.97 -1.43
C VAL A 316 -3.05 14.51 -1.78
N VAL A 317 -2.88 15.82 -1.64
CA VAL A 317 -1.60 16.50 -1.84
C VAL A 317 -1.15 17.11 -0.52
N ALA A 318 0.07 16.80 -0.10
CA ALA A 318 0.67 17.26 1.15
C ALA A 318 2.19 17.34 0.95
N HIS A 319 2.85 18.32 1.56
CA HIS A 319 4.27 18.58 1.28
C HIS A 319 5.16 17.39 1.69
N ALA A 320 5.11 16.95 2.95
CA ALA A 320 5.84 15.77 3.43
C ALA A 320 5.01 14.47 3.41
N GLY A 321 3.86 14.50 2.70
CA GLY A 321 2.91 13.40 2.66
C GLY A 321 1.99 13.31 3.87
N LEU A 322 0.97 12.44 3.78
CA LEU A 322 -0.07 12.36 4.82
C LEU A 322 -0.75 10.97 4.87
N PRO A 323 -0.59 10.22 5.97
CA PRO A 323 -1.29 8.95 6.18
C PRO A 323 -2.83 9.07 6.15
N GLU A 324 -3.52 8.02 5.71
CA GLU A 324 -4.99 8.01 5.53
C GLU A 324 -5.78 8.40 6.79
N ARG A 325 -5.28 8.03 7.97
CA ARG A 325 -5.93 8.36 9.26
C ARG A 325 -6.11 9.87 9.49
N TYR A 326 -5.33 10.70 8.80
CA TYR A 326 -5.39 12.15 8.88
C TYR A 326 -6.16 12.82 7.74
N HIS A 327 -6.61 12.06 6.75
CA HIS A 327 -7.41 12.62 5.64
C HIS A 327 -8.74 13.16 6.18
N GLY A 328 -9.07 14.40 5.82
CA GLY A 328 -10.26 15.09 6.34
C GLY A 328 -10.21 15.41 7.84
N ARG A 329 -9.02 15.41 8.45
CA ARG A 329 -8.78 15.78 9.85
C ARG A 329 -8.11 17.15 9.94
N ALA A 330 -8.24 17.80 11.10
CA ALA A 330 -7.66 19.12 11.35
C ALA A 330 -7.18 19.27 12.79
N SER A 331 -5.86 19.34 12.94
CA SER A 331 -5.21 19.66 14.21
C SER A 331 -3.81 20.23 13.95
N GLY A 332 -3.17 20.80 14.98
CA GLY A 332 -1.76 21.20 14.89
C GLY A 332 -0.83 20.02 14.57
N ARG A 333 -1.18 18.80 14.99
CA ARG A 333 -0.45 17.57 14.68
C ARG A 333 -0.58 17.19 13.21
N VAL A 334 -1.79 17.22 12.65
CA VAL A 334 -2.02 16.98 11.21
C VAL A 334 -1.21 17.96 10.36
N ARG A 335 -1.26 19.26 10.71
CA ARG A 335 -0.46 20.28 10.04
C ARG A 335 1.04 20.01 10.15
N SER A 336 1.53 19.60 11.32
CA SER A 336 2.94 19.28 11.52
C SER A 336 3.39 18.10 10.65
N ILE A 337 2.62 17.02 10.62
CA ILE A 337 2.95 15.82 9.82
C ILE A 337 2.98 16.16 8.33
N ALA A 338 1.98 16.91 7.84
CA ALA A 338 1.93 17.33 6.44
C ALA A 338 3.11 18.22 6.01
N LEU A 339 3.76 18.92 6.95
CA LEU A 339 4.89 19.82 6.68
C LEU A 339 6.26 19.17 6.89
N TYR A 340 6.39 18.26 7.85
CA TYR A 340 7.71 17.80 8.33
C TYR A 340 7.88 16.28 8.27
N GLY A 341 6.81 15.53 8.00
CA GLY A 341 6.75 14.08 8.17
C GLY A 341 6.56 13.67 9.64
N ASP A 342 6.43 12.36 9.86
CA ASP A 342 6.36 11.73 11.19
C ASP A 342 7.74 11.18 11.55
N THR A 343 8.36 11.68 12.62
CA THR A 343 9.75 11.33 13.02
C THR A 343 9.76 10.39 14.21
N ASP A 344 10.73 9.47 14.27
CA ASP A 344 10.94 8.60 15.44
C ASP A 344 11.68 9.28 16.61
N GLY A 345 12.26 10.46 16.35
CA GLY A 345 12.99 11.26 17.34
C GLY A 345 14.51 11.04 17.31
N GLU A 346 15.02 10.16 16.44
CA GLU A 346 16.43 9.92 16.22
C GLU A 346 16.94 10.70 14.99
N THR A 347 18.27 10.76 14.82
CA THR A 347 18.92 11.40 13.67
C THR A 347 19.83 10.41 12.96
N ASP A 348 19.89 10.48 11.63
CA ASP A 348 20.78 9.67 10.81
C ASP A 348 22.25 10.11 10.92
N GLU A 349 23.13 9.44 10.18
CA GLU A 349 24.57 9.72 10.14
C GLU A 349 24.91 11.11 9.59
N TYR A 350 23.97 11.76 8.89
CA TYR A 350 24.08 13.12 8.37
C TYR A 350 23.48 14.17 9.33
N GLY A 351 22.97 13.74 10.49
CA GLY A 351 22.35 14.61 11.50
C GLY A 351 20.92 15.05 11.14
N LEU A 352 20.26 14.40 10.18
CA LEU A 352 18.89 14.67 9.77
C LEU A 352 17.91 13.77 10.54
N PRO A 353 16.68 14.24 10.87
CA PRO A 353 15.71 13.42 11.58
C PRO A 353 15.30 12.16 10.80
N ILE A 354 15.35 11.01 11.46
CA ILE A 354 14.84 9.76 10.91
C ILE A 354 13.30 9.81 10.92
N ARG A 355 12.71 9.47 9.79
CA ARG A 355 11.26 9.54 9.55
C ARG A 355 10.68 8.15 9.37
N TYR A 356 9.47 7.94 9.88
CA TYR A 356 8.72 6.73 9.61
C TYR A 356 8.38 6.64 8.12
N GLU A 357 8.69 5.50 7.49
CA GLU A 357 8.37 5.19 6.10
C GLU A 357 6.87 4.86 5.91
N TRP A 358 5.99 5.79 6.28
CA TRP A 358 4.54 5.59 6.24
C TRP A 358 4.00 5.27 4.83
N ALA A 359 4.70 5.71 3.78
CA ALA A 359 4.36 5.48 2.38
C ALA A 359 4.38 3.98 2.01
N GLU A 360 5.29 3.20 2.60
CA GLU A 360 5.41 1.76 2.33
C GLU A 360 4.28 0.94 2.97
N ASP A 361 3.78 1.40 4.12
CA ASP A 361 2.66 0.80 4.82
C ASP A 361 1.31 1.38 4.41
N TYR A 362 1.29 2.35 3.49
CA TYR A 362 0.07 3.00 3.08
C TYR A 362 -0.84 2.01 2.35
N ARG A 363 -2.10 1.90 2.80
CA ARG A 363 -3.14 1.05 2.18
C ARG A 363 -4.42 1.83 1.93
N GLY A 364 -4.33 3.16 1.93
CA GLY A 364 -5.47 4.04 1.80
C GLY A 364 -5.98 4.15 0.37
N LYS A 365 -7.24 4.59 0.23
CA LYS A 365 -7.92 4.64 -1.08
C LYS A 365 -7.44 5.79 -1.96
N ALA A 366 -7.11 6.93 -1.35
CA ALA A 366 -6.65 8.10 -2.09
C ALA A 366 -5.21 7.92 -2.54
N ALA A 367 -4.87 8.42 -3.73
CA ALA A 367 -3.50 8.64 -4.13
C ALA A 367 -2.90 9.77 -3.29
N VAL A 368 -1.71 9.58 -2.72
CA VAL A 368 -1.01 10.63 -1.95
C VAL A 368 0.21 11.10 -2.73
N VAL A 369 0.21 12.37 -3.13
CA VAL A 369 1.29 13.00 -3.91
C VAL A 369 1.99 14.03 -3.02
N TYR A 370 3.31 13.94 -2.92
CA TYR A 370 4.11 14.71 -1.95
C TYR A 370 5.53 14.99 -2.43
N GLY A 371 6.28 15.82 -1.70
CA GLY A 371 7.70 16.17 -1.93
C GLY A 371 8.51 15.99 -0.63
N HIS A 372 9.24 17.03 -0.22
CA HIS A 372 9.99 17.21 1.03
C HIS A 372 11.31 16.44 1.18
N THR A 373 11.37 15.20 0.73
CA THR A 373 12.57 14.36 0.85
C THR A 373 13.04 13.96 -0.54
N PRO A 374 14.17 14.51 -1.01
CA PRO A 374 14.65 14.25 -2.35
C PRO A 374 14.88 12.77 -2.61
N VAL A 375 14.39 12.29 -3.75
CA VAL A 375 14.61 10.94 -4.28
C VAL A 375 15.25 11.02 -5.67
N PRO A 376 16.02 10.01 -6.13
CA PRO A 376 16.64 10.04 -7.46
C PRO A 376 15.63 10.13 -8.60
N SER A 377 14.49 9.44 -8.45
CA SER A 377 13.41 9.35 -9.43
C SER A 377 12.06 9.26 -8.74
N ALA A 378 11.03 9.81 -9.37
CA ALA A 378 9.66 9.72 -8.88
C ALA A 378 9.04 8.37 -9.23
N GLU A 379 8.67 7.58 -8.23
CA GLU A 379 8.07 6.25 -8.42
C GLU A 379 6.82 6.05 -7.56
N TRP A 380 5.83 5.34 -8.13
CA TRP A 380 4.64 4.96 -7.39
C TRP A 380 4.94 3.82 -6.41
N SER A 381 4.74 4.06 -5.11
CA SER A 381 4.79 3.05 -4.06
C SER A 381 3.48 3.04 -3.28
N ASN A 382 2.78 1.91 -3.29
CA ASN A 382 1.51 1.71 -2.58
C ASN A 382 0.47 2.84 -2.79
N ASN A 383 0.31 3.34 -4.02
CA ASN A 383 -0.59 4.48 -4.34
C ASN A 383 -0.16 5.81 -3.70
N THR A 384 1.13 5.96 -3.40
CA THR A 384 1.77 7.20 -3.00
C THR A 384 2.95 7.50 -3.93
N ILE A 385 3.35 8.75 -4.08
CA ILE A 385 4.47 9.15 -4.93
C ILE A 385 5.13 10.44 -4.43
N CYS A 386 6.46 10.43 -4.34
CA CYS A 386 7.29 11.61 -4.06
C CYS A 386 7.70 12.26 -5.39
N LEU A 387 7.49 13.57 -5.54
CA LEU A 387 7.88 14.37 -6.71
C LEU A 387 9.07 15.28 -6.44
N ASP A 388 9.62 15.29 -5.22
CA ASP A 388 10.89 15.95 -4.95
C ASP A 388 12.02 15.08 -5.49
N THR A 389 12.43 15.39 -6.71
CA THR A 389 13.55 14.74 -7.41
C THR A 389 14.84 15.56 -7.34
N GLY A 390 14.92 16.48 -6.38
CA GLY A 390 16.15 17.20 -6.06
C GLY A 390 16.61 18.20 -7.12
N SER A 391 15.70 18.90 -7.81
CA SER A 391 16.02 19.92 -8.83
C SER A 391 17.11 20.89 -8.39
N VAL A 392 17.00 21.45 -7.18
CA VAL A 392 17.99 22.42 -6.65
C VAL A 392 19.38 21.82 -6.40
N PHE A 393 19.46 20.49 -6.27
CA PHE A 393 20.68 19.72 -6.04
C PHE A 393 21.24 19.12 -7.34
N GLY A 394 20.79 19.56 -8.51
CA GLY A 394 21.24 19.06 -9.81
C GLY A 394 20.49 17.82 -10.32
N GLY A 395 19.38 17.44 -9.68
CA GLY A 395 18.48 16.39 -10.15
C GLY A 395 17.48 16.90 -11.20
N GLU A 396 16.22 16.51 -11.08
CA GLU A 396 15.14 16.94 -11.98
C GLU A 396 14.07 17.75 -11.22
N LEU A 397 13.35 18.63 -11.92
CA LEU A 397 12.07 19.16 -11.44
C LEU A 397 10.93 18.34 -12.07
N THR A 398 10.18 17.63 -11.22
CA THR A 398 9.18 16.65 -11.65
C THR A 398 7.76 17.10 -11.39
N ALA A 399 6.87 16.80 -12.34
CA ALA A 399 5.42 16.95 -12.22
C ALA A 399 4.67 15.64 -12.51
N LEU A 400 3.50 15.51 -11.88
CA LEU A 400 2.53 14.45 -12.14
C LEU A 400 1.27 15.03 -12.77
N ARG A 401 0.89 14.54 -13.95
CA ARG A 401 -0.41 14.80 -14.56
C ARG A 401 -1.48 13.91 -13.93
N TRP A 402 -2.52 14.52 -13.39
CA TRP A 402 -3.66 13.85 -12.77
C TRP A 402 -4.94 14.11 -13.57
N PRO A 403 -5.75 13.07 -13.89
CA PRO A 403 -5.72 11.69 -13.37
C PRO A 403 -4.89 10.68 -14.18
N GLU A 404 -4.16 11.13 -15.21
CA GLU A 404 -3.46 10.26 -16.16
C GLU A 404 -2.32 9.46 -15.51
N LYS A 405 -1.78 9.94 -14.39
CA LYS A 405 -0.61 9.42 -13.67
C LYS A 405 0.66 9.40 -14.54
N GLU A 406 0.76 10.34 -15.48
CA GLU A 406 1.93 10.56 -16.33
C GLU A 406 2.93 11.48 -15.61
N LEU A 407 4.21 11.10 -15.60
CA LEU A 407 5.28 11.92 -15.07
C LEU A 407 5.91 12.75 -16.19
N VAL A 408 6.18 14.02 -15.90
CA VAL A 408 6.88 14.95 -16.78
C VAL A 408 7.97 15.62 -15.95
N SER A 409 9.21 15.58 -16.43
CA SER A 409 10.33 16.19 -15.71
C SER A 409 11.24 16.97 -16.66
N VAL A 410 11.99 17.91 -16.06
CA VAL A 410 13.07 18.66 -16.71
C VAL A 410 14.33 18.55 -15.85
N GLU A 411 15.47 18.30 -16.48
CA GLU A 411 16.76 18.29 -15.81
C GLU A 411 17.11 19.69 -15.29
N ALA A 412 17.72 19.75 -14.11
CA ALA A 412 18.27 20.99 -13.58
C ALA A 412 19.43 21.47 -14.46
N VAL A 413 19.49 22.78 -14.71
CA VAL A 413 20.56 23.38 -15.54
C VAL A 413 21.92 23.25 -14.88
N GLU A 414 21.96 23.34 -13.54
CA GLU A 414 23.15 23.16 -12.72
C GLU A 414 22.77 22.78 -11.28
N GLU A 415 23.76 22.36 -10.49
CA GLU A 415 23.60 22.19 -9.05
C GLU A 415 23.65 23.56 -8.34
N TYR A 416 22.48 24.08 -7.95
CA TYR A 416 22.36 25.39 -7.29
C TYR A 416 22.73 25.37 -5.81
N TYR A 417 22.62 24.20 -5.17
CA TYR A 417 22.90 24.02 -3.75
C TYR A 417 23.49 22.63 -3.50
N GLU A 418 24.49 22.53 -2.61
CA GLU A 418 25.13 21.25 -2.31
C GLU A 418 24.22 20.38 -1.40
N PRO A 419 23.93 19.13 -1.79
CA PRO A 419 23.07 18.26 -0.99
C PRO A 419 23.80 17.74 0.27
N ILE A 420 23.15 17.84 1.43
CA ILE A 420 23.68 17.26 2.69
C ILE A 420 23.78 15.73 2.58
N ARG A 421 22.81 15.11 1.92
CA ARG A 421 22.76 13.68 1.62
C ARG A 421 22.86 13.50 0.10
N PRO A 422 23.84 12.74 -0.43
CA PRO A 422 23.93 12.50 -1.87
C PRO A 422 22.63 11.94 -2.44
N LEU A 423 22.17 12.48 -3.57
CA LEU A 423 20.95 12.01 -4.24
C LEU A 423 21.10 10.56 -4.71
N VAL A 424 22.23 10.23 -5.34
CA VAL A 424 22.57 8.87 -5.76
C VAL A 424 23.74 8.37 -4.91
N ILE A 425 23.55 7.24 -4.22
CA ILE A 425 24.63 6.55 -3.52
C ILE A 425 25.29 5.64 -4.56
N GLU A 426 26.49 5.97 -5.01
CA GLU A 426 27.24 5.08 -5.91
C GLU A 426 27.51 3.73 -5.23
N PRO A 427 27.27 2.60 -5.90
CA PRO A 427 27.55 1.30 -5.34
C PRO A 427 29.06 1.16 -5.11
N VAL A 428 29.44 0.74 -3.90
CA VAL A 428 30.85 0.47 -3.58
C VAL A 428 31.35 -0.68 -4.48
N GLU A 429 32.34 -0.41 -5.34
CA GLU A 429 33.02 -1.48 -6.08
C GLU A 429 33.67 -2.46 -5.10
N ARG A 430 33.24 -3.72 -5.15
CA ARG A 430 33.79 -4.81 -4.32
C ARG A 430 34.37 -5.90 -5.21
N PRO A 431 35.40 -6.62 -4.74
CA PRO A 431 35.87 -7.81 -5.45
C PRO A 431 34.71 -8.79 -5.68
N PRO A 432 34.58 -9.42 -6.87
CA PRO A 432 33.43 -10.28 -7.25
C PRO A 432 33.10 -11.45 -6.31
N LEU A 433 33.98 -11.77 -5.36
CA LEU A 433 33.85 -12.89 -4.42
C LEU A 433 33.80 -12.45 -2.95
N LEU A 434 33.84 -11.14 -2.68
CA LEU A 434 33.73 -10.62 -1.33
C LEU A 434 32.26 -10.30 -1.04
N LEU A 435 31.57 -11.25 -0.40
CA LEU A 435 30.22 -11.07 0.11
C LEU A 435 30.29 -10.37 1.49
N ASP A 436 29.55 -9.28 1.69
CA ASP A 436 29.41 -8.65 2.99
C ASP A 436 28.09 -9.07 3.62
N VAL A 437 28.13 -9.50 4.88
CA VAL A 437 26.91 -9.89 5.60
C VAL A 437 25.96 -8.70 5.75
N SER A 438 26.47 -7.47 5.82
CA SER A 438 25.65 -6.26 5.92
C SER A 438 24.73 -6.04 4.70
N ASP A 439 25.06 -6.60 3.52
CA ASP A 439 24.20 -6.53 2.33
C ASP A 439 22.87 -7.26 2.49
N VAL A 440 22.80 -8.14 3.49
CA VAL A 440 21.68 -9.04 3.73
C VAL A 440 21.15 -8.93 5.17
N LEU A 441 21.68 -8.00 5.96
CA LEU A 441 21.18 -7.69 7.29
C LEU A 441 20.19 -6.53 7.24
N GLY A 442 19.08 -6.66 7.96
CA GLY A 442 18.04 -5.64 7.97
C GLY A 442 17.15 -5.66 6.71
N LYS A 443 16.43 -4.56 6.52
CA LYS A 443 15.52 -4.34 5.39
C LYS A 443 16.33 -3.91 4.18
N ASN A 444 16.19 -4.61 3.07
CA ASN A 444 16.96 -4.39 1.86
C ASN A 444 16.06 -4.09 0.66
N TYR A 445 16.62 -3.47 -0.36
CA TYR A 445 15.92 -3.13 -1.59
C TYR A 445 16.70 -3.66 -2.80
N ILE A 446 15.99 -4.24 -3.77
CA ILE A 446 16.56 -4.66 -5.06
C ILE A 446 15.78 -3.96 -6.16
N GLU A 447 16.48 -3.28 -7.06
CA GLU A 447 15.87 -2.69 -8.25
C GLU A 447 15.89 -3.69 -9.41
N THR A 448 14.78 -3.76 -10.13
CA THR A 448 14.59 -4.67 -11.26
C THR A 448 13.91 -3.94 -12.41
N GLU A 449 14.27 -4.30 -13.64
CA GLU A 449 13.66 -3.72 -14.86
C GLU A 449 12.13 -3.95 -14.92
N LEU A 450 11.65 -5.08 -14.39
CA LEU A 450 10.24 -5.49 -14.53
C LEU A 450 9.33 -5.02 -13.38
N ALA A 451 9.87 -4.85 -12.18
CA ALA A 451 9.07 -4.55 -10.99
C ALA A 451 9.57 -3.33 -10.20
N GLY A 452 10.53 -2.57 -10.75
CA GLY A 452 11.14 -1.42 -10.08
C GLY A 452 11.81 -1.85 -8.78
N ARG A 453 11.64 -1.04 -7.73
CA ARG A 453 12.21 -1.28 -6.40
C ARG A 453 11.39 -2.31 -5.61
N LEU A 454 12.01 -3.45 -5.31
CA LEU A 454 11.45 -4.52 -4.49
C LEU A 454 12.05 -4.49 -3.08
N THR A 455 11.18 -4.42 -2.07
CA THR A 455 11.58 -4.51 -0.65
C THR A 455 11.70 -5.96 -0.20
N ILE A 456 12.80 -6.28 0.48
CA ILE A 456 13.05 -7.57 1.14
C ILE A 456 13.14 -7.35 2.65
N GLU A 457 12.13 -7.85 3.35
CA GLU A 457 12.04 -7.80 4.80
C GLU A 457 13.17 -8.57 5.49
N SER A 458 13.65 -8.05 6.62
CA SER A 458 14.80 -8.58 7.36
C SER A 458 14.65 -10.06 7.77
N GLU A 459 13.44 -10.48 8.09
CA GLU A 459 13.11 -11.86 8.47
C GLU A 459 13.28 -12.82 7.28
N ARG A 460 12.92 -12.36 6.07
CA ARG A 460 13.07 -13.15 4.84
C ARG A 460 14.54 -13.30 4.49
N THR A 461 15.31 -12.22 4.59
CA THR A 461 16.73 -12.23 4.29
C THR A 461 17.50 -13.12 5.26
N SER A 462 17.19 -13.05 6.54
CA SER A 462 17.78 -13.91 7.58
C SER A 462 17.53 -15.40 7.33
N ALA A 463 16.30 -15.77 6.95
CA ALA A 463 15.96 -17.16 6.63
C ALA A 463 16.65 -17.64 5.34
N ALA A 464 16.74 -16.78 4.32
CA ALA A 464 17.43 -17.09 3.07
C ALA A 464 18.94 -17.28 3.27
N LEU A 465 19.56 -16.45 4.11
CA LEU A 465 20.99 -16.51 4.41
C LEU A 465 21.39 -17.88 4.99
N GLU A 466 20.58 -18.46 5.89
CA GLU A 466 20.83 -19.80 6.43
C GLU A 466 20.94 -20.84 5.32
N VAL A 467 19.97 -20.82 4.39
CA VAL A 467 19.90 -21.81 3.32
C VAL A 467 21.04 -21.61 2.32
N MET A 468 21.29 -20.35 1.92
CA MET A 468 22.31 -20.01 0.92
C MET A 468 23.72 -20.27 1.44
N SER A 469 24.04 -19.89 2.68
CA SER A 469 25.40 -20.04 3.20
C SER A 469 25.77 -21.47 3.58
N ARG A 470 24.79 -22.33 3.89
CA ARG A 470 25.06 -23.67 4.45
C ARG A 470 24.88 -24.81 3.46
N PHE A 471 23.95 -24.67 2.52
CA PHE A 471 23.48 -25.80 1.71
C PHE A 471 23.46 -25.54 0.21
N ALA A 472 23.61 -24.29 -0.22
CA ALA A 472 23.64 -23.98 -1.64
C ALA A 472 24.96 -24.45 -2.27
N VAL A 473 24.93 -24.58 -3.60
CA VAL A 473 26.15 -24.82 -4.38
C VAL A 473 27.03 -23.56 -4.39
N ASP A 474 28.19 -23.66 -5.04
CA ASP A 474 29.04 -22.50 -5.29
C ASP A 474 28.23 -21.32 -5.87
N PRO A 475 28.18 -20.16 -5.20
CA PRO A 475 27.37 -19.02 -5.63
C PRO A 475 27.68 -18.54 -7.05
N ARG A 476 28.88 -18.81 -7.58
CA ARG A 476 29.26 -18.49 -8.97
C ARG A 476 28.39 -19.20 -10.00
N TRP A 477 27.85 -20.37 -9.66
CA TRP A 477 26.88 -21.05 -10.53
C TRP A 477 25.46 -20.51 -10.39
N LEU A 478 25.11 -19.84 -9.28
CA LEU A 478 23.73 -19.45 -8.96
C LEU A 478 23.28 -18.17 -9.69
N VAL A 479 23.31 -18.22 -11.02
CA VAL A 479 22.87 -17.11 -11.88
C VAL A 479 21.34 -17.04 -12.04
N HIS A 480 20.61 -18.06 -11.58
CA HIS A 480 19.15 -18.11 -11.63
C HIS A 480 18.57 -18.98 -10.51
N LEU A 481 17.46 -18.53 -9.92
CA LEU A 481 16.56 -19.35 -9.10
C LEU A 481 15.13 -19.24 -9.68
N PRO A 482 14.44 -20.37 -9.92
CA PRO A 482 13.13 -20.35 -10.54
C PRO A 482 12.07 -19.79 -9.58
N PRO A 483 11.08 -19.02 -10.09
CA PRO A 483 10.02 -18.45 -9.28
C PRO A 483 9.04 -19.50 -8.77
N THR A 484 8.19 -19.11 -7.81
CA THR A 484 6.98 -19.88 -7.51
C THR A 484 5.93 -19.68 -8.61
N MET A 485 5.08 -20.68 -8.82
CA MET A 485 3.95 -20.60 -9.76
C MET A 485 2.65 -20.49 -8.97
N ALA A 486 1.81 -19.52 -9.32
CA ALA A 486 0.48 -19.36 -8.71
C ALA A 486 -0.53 -20.31 -9.38
N PRO A 487 -1.51 -20.86 -8.64
CA PRO A 487 -2.64 -21.55 -9.24
C PRO A 487 -3.61 -20.55 -9.90
N VAL A 488 -4.54 -21.08 -10.68
CA VAL A 488 -5.69 -20.30 -11.16
C VAL A 488 -6.64 -19.95 -10.02
N ALA A 489 -7.55 -19.00 -10.25
CA ALA A 489 -8.66 -18.76 -9.33
C ALA A 489 -9.51 -20.02 -9.13
N THR A 490 -10.12 -20.17 -7.95
CA THR A 490 -11.00 -21.30 -7.65
C THR A 490 -12.11 -21.42 -8.70
N SER A 491 -12.31 -22.62 -9.22
CA SER A 491 -13.30 -22.88 -10.25
C SER A 491 -14.72 -22.61 -9.77
N GLN A 492 -15.57 -22.14 -10.68
CA GLN A 492 -17.01 -22.02 -10.48
C GLN A 492 -17.77 -23.28 -10.94
N ARG A 493 -17.08 -24.25 -11.54
CA ARG A 493 -17.68 -25.52 -11.95
C ARG A 493 -17.82 -26.44 -10.72
N PRO A 494 -18.93 -27.19 -10.60
CA PRO A 494 -19.05 -28.20 -9.57
C PRO A 494 -17.92 -29.24 -9.72
N ASP A 495 -17.47 -29.80 -8.61
CA ASP A 495 -16.46 -30.87 -8.54
C ASP A 495 -15.02 -30.50 -8.94
N TYR A 496 -14.75 -29.24 -9.32
CA TYR A 496 -13.39 -28.76 -9.63
C TYR A 496 -12.92 -27.72 -8.62
N LEU A 497 -11.68 -27.87 -8.15
CA LEU A 497 -10.98 -26.80 -7.46
C LEU A 497 -10.33 -25.83 -8.46
N GLU A 498 -9.72 -26.39 -9.51
CA GLU A 498 -9.04 -25.68 -10.60
C GLU A 498 -9.54 -26.23 -11.94
N HIS A 499 -9.73 -25.35 -12.92
CA HIS A 499 -10.20 -25.72 -14.27
C HIS A 499 -9.61 -24.75 -15.32
N PRO A 500 -9.32 -25.21 -16.56
CA PRO A 500 -8.72 -24.37 -17.62
C PRO A 500 -9.44 -23.04 -17.89
N ASP A 501 -10.77 -22.99 -17.74
CA ASP A 501 -11.58 -21.77 -17.86
C ASP A 501 -10.96 -20.56 -17.13
N GLN A 502 -10.52 -20.75 -15.89
CA GLN A 502 -9.98 -19.67 -15.07
C GLN A 502 -8.58 -19.21 -15.55
N ALA A 503 -7.78 -20.11 -16.15
CA ALA A 503 -6.51 -19.73 -16.76
C ALA A 503 -6.73 -18.90 -18.02
N PHE A 504 -7.61 -19.36 -18.91
CA PHE A 504 -7.88 -18.68 -20.17
C PHE A 504 -8.50 -17.29 -19.94
N ASP A 505 -9.47 -17.18 -19.02
CA ASP A 505 -10.08 -15.90 -18.63
C ASP A 505 -9.04 -14.93 -18.03
N TYR A 506 -8.08 -15.44 -17.23
CA TYR A 506 -7.01 -14.60 -16.67
C TYR A 506 -6.15 -13.96 -17.77
N PHE A 507 -5.64 -14.76 -18.71
CA PHE A 507 -4.80 -14.26 -19.79
C PHE A 507 -5.56 -13.36 -20.77
N ALA A 508 -6.82 -13.70 -21.10
CA ALA A 508 -7.66 -12.88 -21.96
C ALA A 508 -7.90 -11.49 -21.36
N ARG A 509 -8.16 -11.39 -20.06
CA ARG A 509 -8.33 -10.09 -19.35
C ARG A 509 -7.05 -9.27 -19.28
N ALA A 510 -5.90 -9.94 -19.28
CA ALA A 510 -4.59 -9.30 -19.35
C ALA A 510 -4.21 -8.84 -20.78
N GLY A 511 -5.09 -9.05 -21.77
CA GLY A 511 -4.86 -8.66 -23.16
C GLY A 511 -4.00 -9.63 -23.96
N THR A 512 -3.71 -10.82 -23.43
CA THR A 512 -3.01 -11.89 -24.17
C THR A 512 -3.97 -12.56 -25.14
N THR A 513 -3.55 -12.76 -26.40
CA THR A 513 -4.37 -13.39 -27.45
C THR A 513 -4.05 -14.86 -27.66
N GLU A 514 -2.81 -15.27 -27.43
CA GLU A 514 -2.37 -16.65 -27.61
C GLU A 514 -1.68 -17.16 -26.34
N VAL A 515 -1.98 -18.41 -25.97
CA VAL A 515 -1.33 -19.10 -24.86
C VAL A 515 -0.77 -20.45 -25.28
N VAL A 516 0.22 -20.93 -24.53
CA VAL A 516 0.75 -22.29 -24.66
C VAL A 516 0.35 -23.09 -23.44
N CYS A 517 -0.42 -24.16 -23.65
CA CYS A 517 -0.70 -25.14 -22.61
C CYS A 517 0.38 -26.21 -22.65
N GLU A 518 1.10 -26.42 -21.56
CA GLU A 518 2.16 -27.41 -21.43
C GLU A 518 1.77 -28.46 -20.37
N GLU A 519 2.13 -29.73 -20.61
CA GLU A 519 2.02 -30.79 -19.60
C GLU A 519 2.85 -30.42 -18.38
N LYS A 520 2.19 -30.37 -17.22
CA LYS A 520 2.88 -30.13 -15.96
C LYS A 520 3.47 -31.44 -15.44
N HIS A 521 4.74 -31.70 -15.78
CA HIS A 521 5.48 -32.86 -15.28
C HIS A 521 5.49 -32.93 -13.75
N MET A 522 5.22 -34.12 -13.21
CA MET A 522 5.29 -34.41 -11.78
C MET A 522 6.67 -34.97 -11.42
N GLY A 523 7.62 -34.06 -11.20
CA GLY A 523 8.99 -34.39 -10.84
C GLY A 523 9.55 -33.45 -9.79
N SER A 524 10.79 -33.00 -9.99
CA SER A 524 11.35 -31.90 -9.22
C SER A 524 12.04 -30.90 -10.13
N ARG A 525 11.62 -29.63 -10.03
CA ARG A 525 12.22 -28.49 -10.73
C ARG A 525 13.73 -28.44 -10.52
N ALA A 526 14.46 -28.34 -11.63
CA ALA A 526 15.90 -28.29 -11.67
C ALA A 526 16.37 -27.27 -12.71
N VAL A 527 17.36 -26.47 -12.35
CA VAL A 527 18.08 -25.59 -13.27
C VAL A 527 19.42 -26.24 -13.58
N LEU A 528 19.67 -26.51 -14.86
CA LEU A 528 20.90 -27.07 -15.37
C LEU A 528 21.76 -25.92 -15.87
N ILE A 529 22.94 -25.74 -15.26
CA ILE A 529 23.85 -24.64 -15.56
C ILE A 529 25.18 -25.28 -15.93
N PHE A 530 25.56 -25.22 -17.19
CA PHE A 530 26.69 -26.01 -17.68
C PHE A 530 27.42 -25.31 -18.80
N ALA A 531 28.73 -25.51 -18.82
CA ALA A 531 29.63 -25.15 -19.88
C ALA A 531 29.95 -26.39 -20.73
N ARG A 532 30.48 -26.14 -21.93
CA ARG A 532 30.97 -27.18 -22.84
C ARG A 532 32.07 -28.01 -22.19
N ASP A 533 32.97 -27.36 -21.47
CA ASP A 533 34.05 -27.99 -20.71
C ASP A 533 34.42 -27.18 -19.45
N SER A 534 35.41 -27.65 -18.69
CA SER A 534 35.85 -27.01 -17.45
C SER A 534 36.61 -25.69 -17.68
N ASP A 535 37.24 -25.52 -18.84
CA ASP A 535 38.01 -24.31 -19.13
C ASP A 535 37.04 -23.15 -19.42
N THR A 536 35.99 -23.40 -20.20
CA THR A 536 34.87 -22.46 -20.36
C THR A 536 34.19 -22.14 -19.03
N ALA A 537 33.98 -23.15 -18.15
CA ALA A 537 33.38 -22.90 -16.84
C ALA A 537 34.23 -21.95 -15.97
N LEU A 538 35.54 -22.13 -16.00
CA LEU A 538 36.50 -21.25 -15.32
C LEU A 538 36.49 -19.83 -15.92
N GLU A 539 36.52 -19.71 -17.24
CA GLU A 539 36.55 -18.40 -17.91
C GLU A 539 35.23 -17.63 -17.69
N ARG A 540 34.09 -18.29 -17.85
CA ARG A 540 32.77 -17.64 -17.85
C ARG A 540 32.19 -17.38 -16.48
N PHE A 541 32.29 -18.37 -15.58
CA PHE A 541 31.69 -18.33 -14.25
C PHE A 541 32.75 -18.14 -13.15
N GLY A 542 34.03 -18.18 -13.48
CA GLY A 542 35.11 -18.11 -12.50
C GLY A 542 35.22 -19.37 -11.64
N VAL A 543 34.64 -20.50 -12.06
CA VAL A 543 34.56 -21.73 -11.26
C VAL A 543 35.90 -22.47 -11.29
N THR A 544 36.50 -22.69 -10.12
CA THR A 544 37.88 -23.17 -10.00
C THR A 544 38.01 -24.66 -9.70
N ASN A 545 36.90 -25.34 -9.39
CA ASN A 545 36.90 -26.81 -9.39
C ASN A 545 36.81 -27.29 -10.83
N ALA A 546 37.29 -28.50 -11.13
CA ALA A 546 37.27 -29.04 -12.50
C ALA A 546 35.85 -29.41 -13.01
N ALA A 547 34.79 -28.81 -12.42
CA ALA A 547 33.41 -29.04 -12.81
C ALA A 547 33.05 -28.19 -14.02
N SER A 548 32.43 -28.81 -15.01
CA SER A 548 31.91 -28.15 -16.22
C SER A 548 30.41 -27.83 -16.11
N GLY A 549 29.82 -27.92 -14.92
CA GLY A 549 28.42 -27.55 -14.69
C GLY A 549 27.85 -28.05 -13.37
N VAL A 550 26.62 -27.65 -13.09
CA VAL A 550 25.85 -28.00 -11.89
C VAL A 550 24.36 -28.16 -12.23
N ILE A 551 23.66 -28.94 -11.40
CA ILE A 551 22.19 -29.03 -11.42
C ILE A 551 21.69 -28.58 -10.06
N VAL A 552 20.92 -27.50 -10.04
CA VAL A 552 20.43 -26.87 -8.80
C VAL A 552 18.92 -26.97 -8.66
N THR A 553 18.47 -27.14 -7.43
CA THR A 553 17.05 -27.07 -7.07
C THR A 553 16.58 -25.61 -6.99
N ARG A 554 15.26 -25.39 -6.84
CA ARG A 554 14.66 -24.07 -6.61
C ARG A 554 15.20 -23.28 -5.41
N THR A 555 15.95 -23.92 -4.51
CA THR A 555 16.57 -23.30 -3.33
C THR A 555 18.09 -23.22 -3.44
N GLY A 556 18.66 -23.34 -4.64
CA GLY A 556 20.10 -23.22 -4.88
C GLY A 556 20.94 -24.41 -4.39
N ARG A 557 20.30 -25.42 -3.81
CA ARG A 557 20.97 -26.66 -3.35
C ARG A 557 21.32 -27.56 -4.54
N PRO A 558 22.38 -28.37 -4.45
CA PRO A 558 22.65 -29.38 -5.47
C PRO A 558 21.48 -30.37 -5.56
N PHE A 559 21.10 -30.73 -6.79
CA PHE A 559 19.99 -31.65 -7.02
C PHE A 559 20.33 -33.04 -6.50
N PHE A 560 21.50 -33.57 -6.86
CA PHE A 560 22.03 -34.82 -6.32
C PHE A 560 23.08 -34.55 -5.24
N VAL A 561 23.14 -35.41 -4.23
CA VAL A 561 24.24 -35.38 -3.24
C VAL A 561 25.53 -35.95 -3.84
N ASP A 562 25.39 -36.85 -4.82
CA ASP A 562 26.49 -37.45 -5.56
C ASP A 562 26.88 -36.59 -6.76
N GLU A 563 28.10 -36.06 -6.73
CA GLU A 563 28.67 -35.26 -7.82
C GLU A 563 28.86 -36.09 -9.10
N ALA A 564 29.12 -37.40 -8.98
CA ALA A 564 29.28 -38.27 -10.14
C ALA A 564 27.97 -38.42 -10.92
N ALA A 565 26.84 -38.54 -10.22
CA ALA A 565 25.51 -38.55 -10.84
C ALA A 565 25.20 -37.23 -11.55
N THR A 566 25.59 -36.10 -10.97
CA THR A 566 25.43 -34.78 -11.59
C THR A 566 26.27 -34.68 -12.87
N GLY A 567 27.54 -35.09 -12.81
CA GLY A 567 28.45 -35.11 -13.96
C GLY A 567 27.93 -35.98 -15.09
N ALA A 568 27.54 -37.23 -14.80
CA ALA A 568 27.01 -38.15 -15.80
C ALA A 568 25.74 -37.62 -16.49
N LEU A 569 24.84 -36.98 -15.74
CA LEU A 569 23.63 -36.41 -16.31
C LEU A 569 23.91 -35.19 -17.19
N LEU A 570 24.88 -34.35 -16.79
CA LEU A 570 25.31 -33.21 -17.61
C LEU A 570 26.14 -33.63 -18.83
N ASP A 571 26.86 -34.75 -18.78
CA ASP A 571 27.53 -35.33 -19.94
C ASP A 571 26.52 -35.75 -21.02
N ASP A 572 25.41 -36.39 -20.62
CA ASP A 572 24.31 -36.70 -21.54
C ASP A 572 23.70 -35.41 -22.14
N VAL A 573 23.55 -34.35 -21.34
CA VAL A 573 23.01 -33.06 -21.80
C VAL A 573 23.96 -32.37 -22.79
N ARG A 574 25.26 -32.39 -22.52
CA ARG A 574 26.28 -31.86 -23.44
C ARG A 574 26.34 -32.65 -24.74
N ASP A 575 26.30 -33.98 -24.68
CA ASP A 575 26.27 -34.84 -25.87
C ASP A 575 25.02 -34.56 -26.73
N ALA A 576 23.86 -34.31 -26.12
CA ALA A 576 22.68 -33.85 -26.85
C ALA A 576 22.86 -32.47 -27.48
N ALA A 577 23.46 -31.51 -26.77
CA ALA A 577 23.74 -30.17 -27.29
C ALA A 577 24.74 -30.22 -28.48
N ASP A 578 25.80 -31.02 -28.38
CA ASP A 578 26.75 -31.25 -29.48
C ASP A 578 26.07 -31.89 -30.70
N ARG A 579 25.23 -32.92 -30.49
CA ARG A 579 24.54 -33.63 -31.59
C ARG A 579 23.40 -32.85 -32.24
N SER A 580 22.88 -31.82 -31.56
CA SER A 580 21.79 -30.97 -32.04
C SER A 580 22.27 -29.64 -32.63
N ASP A 581 23.59 -29.39 -32.64
CA ASP A 581 24.18 -28.13 -33.10
C ASP A 581 23.75 -26.91 -32.27
N LEU A 582 23.40 -27.13 -30.99
CA LEU A 582 22.82 -26.10 -30.14
C LEU A 582 23.84 -25.01 -29.79
N TRP A 583 25.10 -25.39 -29.58
CA TRP A 583 26.21 -24.47 -29.30
C TRP A 583 26.39 -23.44 -30.41
N ASP A 584 26.50 -23.91 -31.65
CA ASP A 584 26.78 -23.06 -32.80
C ASP A 584 25.53 -22.23 -33.18
N SER A 585 24.33 -22.82 -33.11
CA SER A 585 23.07 -22.11 -33.40
C SER A 585 22.76 -20.97 -32.42
N LEU A 586 23.23 -21.07 -31.17
CA LEU A 586 23.12 -20.01 -30.16
C LEU A 586 24.43 -19.21 -30.00
N SER A 587 25.48 -19.54 -30.76
CA SER A 587 26.80 -18.90 -30.67
C SER A 587 27.34 -18.85 -29.23
N THR A 588 27.29 -20.00 -28.54
CA THR A 588 27.61 -20.10 -27.11
C THR A 588 28.34 -21.38 -26.76
N ASP A 589 29.08 -21.36 -25.66
CA ASP A 589 29.77 -22.50 -25.05
C ASP A 589 29.26 -22.80 -23.63
N TRP A 590 28.19 -22.15 -23.18
CA TRP A 590 27.49 -22.44 -21.93
C TRP A 590 25.99 -22.19 -22.05
N LEU A 591 25.21 -22.87 -21.23
CA LEU A 591 23.76 -22.76 -21.23
C LEU A 591 23.19 -22.80 -19.81
N VAL A 592 22.09 -22.10 -19.63
CA VAL A 592 21.19 -22.24 -18.47
C VAL A 592 19.86 -22.79 -18.98
N ILE A 593 19.49 -24.00 -18.57
CA ILE A 593 18.25 -24.67 -18.97
C ILE A 593 17.39 -24.92 -17.74
N ASP A 594 16.11 -24.61 -17.85
CA ASP A 594 15.12 -24.89 -16.82
C ASP A 594 14.30 -26.13 -17.20
N ALA A 595 14.21 -27.07 -16.26
CA ALA A 595 13.67 -28.40 -16.50
C ALA A 595 12.97 -28.99 -15.28
N GLU A 596 12.17 -30.02 -15.51
CA GLU A 596 11.68 -30.93 -14.48
C GLU A 596 12.45 -32.26 -14.58
N ILE A 597 12.99 -32.76 -13.47
CA ILE A 597 13.64 -34.08 -13.43
C ILE A 597 12.66 -35.12 -12.86
N LEU A 598 12.48 -36.23 -13.57
CA LEU A 598 11.63 -37.35 -13.21
C LEU A 598 12.46 -38.62 -12.93
N PRO A 599 11.97 -39.57 -12.11
CA PRO A 599 10.70 -39.54 -11.37
C PRO A 599 10.74 -38.60 -10.17
N TRP A 600 9.56 -38.28 -9.63
CA TRP A 600 9.47 -37.56 -8.37
C TRP A 600 10.19 -38.28 -7.22
N SER A 601 10.20 -39.62 -7.24
CA SER A 601 10.94 -40.45 -6.29
C SER A 601 12.45 -40.25 -6.31
N ALA A 602 13.05 -39.73 -7.38
CA ALA A 602 14.49 -39.50 -7.49
C ALA A 602 14.99 -38.48 -6.45
N LYS A 603 14.18 -37.48 -6.11
CA LYS A 603 14.52 -36.46 -5.10
C LYS A 603 13.64 -36.52 -3.85
N ALA A 604 12.35 -36.83 -4.00
CA ALA A 604 11.36 -36.67 -2.93
C ALA A 604 11.05 -37.94 -2.14
N LYS A 605 11.93 -38.95 -2.15
CA LYS A 605 11.70 -40.26 -1.51
C LYS A 605 11.28 -40.16 -0.04
N GLU A 606 11.93 -39.30 0.75
CA GLU A 606 11.59 -39.15 2.17
C GLU A 606 10.20 -38.51 2.38
N LEU A 607 9.85 -37.50 1.58
CA LEU A 607 8.53 -36.87 1.61
C LEU A 607 7.43 -37.86 1.24
N LEU A 608 7.64 -38.61 0.16
CA LEU A 608 6.77 -39.69 -0.29
C LEU A 608 6.56 -40.73 0.81
N GLN A 609 7.61 -41.18 1.48
CA GLN A 609 7.51 -42.20 2.53
C GLN A 609 6.83 -41.67 3.80
N ARG A 610 7.24 -40.49 4.30
CA ARG A 610 6.80 -39.98 5.60
C ARG A 610 5.42 -39.32 5.58
N GLN A 611 5.03 -38.73 4.46
CA GLN A 611 3.76 -38.00 4.35
C GLN A 611 2.76 -38.78 3.50
N TYR A 612 3.09 -39.07 2.24
CA TYR A 612 2.13 -39.62 1.29
C TYR A 612 1.80 -41.08 1.57
N ALA A 613 2.83 -41.93 1.59
CA ALA A 613 2.68 -43.36 1.87
C ALA A 613 2.19 -43.62 3.28
N ALA A 614 2.63 -42.84 4.28
CA ALA A 614 2.14 -42.95 5.65
C ALA A 614 0.64 -42.61 5.76
N THR A 615 0.20 -41.51 5.15
CA THR A 615 -1.22 -41.11 5.11
C THR A 615 -2.04 -42.17 4.37
N GLY A 616 -1.59 -42.60 3.19
CA GLY A 616 -2.21 -43.63 2.40
C GLY A 616 -2.34 -44.95 3.16
N ALA A 617 -1.28 -45.42 3.82
CA ALA A 617 -1.27 -46.65 4.60
C ALA A 617 -2.22 -46.59 5.82
N ALA A 618 -2.18 -45.49 6.58
CA ALA A 618 -3.05 -45.31 7.73
C ALA A 618 -4.52 -45.29 7.33
N ALA A 619 -4.87 -44.51 6.30
CA ALA A 619 -6.25 -44.38 5.85
C ALA A 619 -6.76 -45.66 5.16
N SER A 620 -5.93 -46.33 4.35
CA SER A 620 -6.26 -47.61 3.70
C SER A 620 -6.47 -48.74 4.69
N THR A 621 -5.91 -48.65 5.91
CA THR A 621 -6.14 -49.63 6.97
C THR A 621 -7.39 -49.32 7.78
N MET A 622 -7.56 -48.05 8.19
CA MET A 622 -8.62 -47.66 9.12
C MET A 622 -10.00 -47.57 8.45
N LEU A 623 -10.09 -47.02 7.25
CA LEU A 623 -11.38 -46.73 6.62
C LEU A 623 -12.15 -48.02 6.24
N PRO A 624 -11.53 -49.06 5.65
CA PRO A 624 -12.25 -50.32 5.37
C PRO A 624 -12.73 -51.03 6.64
N ALA A 625 -11.94 -50.95 7.73
CA ALA A 625 -12.36 -51.50 9.03
C ALA A 625 -13.58 -50.75 9.59
N ALA A 626 -13.59 -49.42 9.49
CA ALA A 626 -14.73 -48.59 9.88
C ALA A 626 -15.96 -48.86 9.02
N GLU A 627 -15.79 -48.99 7.69
CA GLU A 627 -16.86 -49.33 6.75
C GLU A 627 -17.51 -50.67 7.11
N SER A 628 -16.70 -51.70 7.36
CA SER A 628 -17.18 -53.03 7.77
C SER A 628 -17.94 -53.01 9.09
N ALA A 629 -17.45 -52.26 10.08
CA ALA A 629 -18.13 -52.10 11.37
C ALA A 629 -19.48 -51.38 11.22
N LEU A 630 -19.54 -50.32 10.42
CA LEU A 630 -20.77 -49.59 10.11
C LEU A 630 -21.77 -50.46 9.35
N ALA A 631 -21.31 -51.21 8.35
CA ALA A 631 -22.15 -52.16 7.62
C ALA A 631 -22.77 -53.21 8.56
N ALA A 632 -22.00 -53.76 9.49
CA ALA A 632 -22.51 -54.70 10.48
C ALA A 632 -23.54 -54.07 11.43
N ALA A 633 -23.37 -52.81 11.82
CA ALA A 633 -24.32 -52.09 12.66
C ALA A 633 -25.65 -51.80 11.93
N VAL A 634 -25.58 -51.38 10.67
CA VAL A 634 -26.76 -51.15 9.82
C VAL A 634 -27.57 -52.44 9.63
N VAL A 635 -26.91 -53.58 9.38
CA VAL A 635 -27.57 -54.90 9.27
C VAL A 635 -28.29 -55.28 10.57
N ARG A 636 -27.81 -54.82 11.74
CA ARG A 636 -28.45 -55.05 13.05
C ARG A 636 -29.58 -54.06 13.35
N GLY A 637 -29.93 -53.17 12.43
CA GLY A 637 -31.04 -52.22 12.56
C GLY A 637 -30.66 -50.90 13.23
N VAL A 638 -29.37 -50.56 13.36
CA VAL A 638 -28.93 -49.24 13.83
C VAL A 638 -28.95 -48.27 12.66
N ASP A 639 -29.58 -47.10 12.83
CA ASP A 639 -29.68 -46.08 11.78
C ASP A 639 -28.36 -45.31 11.60
N LEU A 640 -27.50 -45.84 10.73
CA LEU A 640 -26.17 -45.29 10.40
C LEU A 640 -25.91 -45.27 8.88
N GLY A 641 -26.96 -45.29 8.06
CA GLY A 641 -26.86 -45.38 6.60
C GLY A 641 -26.02 -44.25 5.98
N GLU A 642 -26.33 -42.99 6.31
CA GLU A 642 -25.59 -41.83 5.79
C GLU A 642 -24.10 -41.85 6.17
N LEU A 643 -23.78 -42.27 7.41
CA LEU A 643 -22.40 -42.35 7.87
C LEU A 643 -21.65 -43.48 7.14
N LYS A 644 -22.30 -44.62 6.89
CA LYS A 644 -21.74 -45.71 6.09
C LYS A 644 -21.41 -45.23 4.68
N ASP A 645 -22.33 -44.54 4.02
CA ASP A 645 -22.12 -44.07 2.65
C ASP A 645 -21.00 -43.04 2.57
N LYS A 646 -20.92 -42.13 3.55
CA LYS A 646 -19.79 -41.20 3.70
C LYS A 646 -18.45 -41.91 3.86
N ILE A 647 -18.37 -42.97 4.68
CA ILE A 647 -17.13 -43.74 4.84
C ILE A 647 -16.79 -44.52 3.58
N SER A 648 -17.78 -45.10 2.90
CA SER A 648 -17.60 -45.83 1.64
C SER A 648 -16.98 -44.93 0.56
N SER A 649 -17.47 -43.69 0.41
CA SER A 649 -16.87 -42.68 -0.47
C SER A 649 -15.41 -42.37 -0.08
N ARG A 650 -15.11 -42.23 1.21
CA ARG A 650 -13.73 -41.99 1.67
C ARG A 650 -12.79 -43.16 1.40
N VAL A 651 -13.27 -44.40 1.45
CA VAL A 651 -12.48 -45.59 1.08
C VAL A 651 -12.08 -45.50 -0.39
N ALA A 652 -13.03 -45.18 -1.28
CA ALA A 652 -12.74 -44.96 -2.70
C ALA A 652 -11.72 -43.83 -2.92
N HIS A 653 -11.91 -42.68 -2.27
CA HIS A 653 -11.00 -41.52 -2.39
C HIS A 653 -9.56 -41.85 -1.96
N VAL A 654 -9.37 -42.67 -0.92
CA VAL A 654 -8.04 -43.07 -0.49
C VAL A 654 -7.36 -44.00 -1.49
N GLY A 655 -8.14 -44.86 -2.18
CA GLY A 655 -7.64 -45.64 -3.31
C GLY A 655 -7.07 -44.74 -4.41
N SER A 656 -7.87 -43.77 -4.88
CA SER A 656 -7.45 -42.80 -5.89
C SER A 656 -6.27 -41.94 -5.44
N TYR A 657 -6.23 -41.53 -4.17
CA TYR A 657 -5.10 -40.81 -3.59
C TYR A 657 -3.80 -41.62 -3.68
N VAL A 658 -3.84 -42.91 -3.34
CA VAL A 658 -2.66 -43.79 -3.40
C VAL A 658 -2.22 -44.06 -4.82
N GLU A 659 -3.17 -44.25 -5.74
CA GLU A 659 -2.89 -44.44 -7.17
C GLU A 659 -2.21 -43.20 -7.77
N ALA A 660 -2.75 -42.01 -7.50
CA ALA A 660 -2.25 -40.75 -8.06
C ALA A 660 -0.77 -40.50 -7.77
N TYR A 661 -0.32 -40.61 -6.51
CA TYR A 661 1.10 -40.34 -6.23
C TYR A 661 2.04 -41.45 -6.73
N ARG A 662 1.55 -42.69 -6.87
CA ARG A 662 2.36 -43.84 -7.29
C ARG A 662 2.71 -43.80 -8.77
N GLN A 663 1.87 -43.20 -9.62
CA GLN A 663 2.11 -43.06 -11.06
C GLN A 663 3.42 -42.31 -11.35
N TYR A 664 3.87 -41.45 -10.44
CA TYR A 664 5.09 -40.64 -10.59
C TYR A 664 6.29 -41.20 -9.80
N CYS A 665 6.22 -42.47 -9.38
CA CYS A 665 7.26 -43.14 -8.60
C CYS A 665 7.73 -44.43 -9.30
N TRP A 666 8.99 -44.48 -9.72
CA TRP A 666 9.66 -45.71 -10.12
C TRP A 666 11.07 -45.80 -9.53
N GLU A 667 11.66 -46.99 -9.61
CA GLU A 667 13.04 -47.25 -9.17
C GLU A 667 14.03 -46.80 -10.26
N THR A 668 15.14 -46.22 -9.83
CA THR A 668 16.26 -45.81 -10.68
C THR A 668 17.53 -46.50 -10.21
N ASP A 669 18.42 -46.84 -11.14
CA ASP A 669 19.76 -47.38 -10.83
C ASP A 669 20.82 -46.35 -11.19
N GLY A 670 21.29 -45.61 -10.18
CA GLY A 670 22.09 -44.40 -10.41
C GLY A 670 21.32 -43.38 -11.25
N VAL A 671 21.90 -42.98 -12.39
CA VAL A 671 21.26 -42.08 -13.37
C VAL A 671 20.33 -42.81 -14.35
N ASP A 672 20.38 -44.14 -14.41
CA ASP A 672 19.51 -44.91 -15.30
C ASP A 672 18.07 -44.92 -14.79
N GLY A 673 17.14 -44.59 -15.68
CA GLY A 673 15.72 -44.39 -15.34
C GLY A 673 15.36 -42.96 -14.94
N ILE A 674 16.33 -42.03 -14.92
CA ILE A 674 16.06 -40.59 -14.76
C ILE A 674 15.71 -39.96 -16.11
N GLU A 675 14.63 -39.19 -16.17
CA GLU A 675 14.24 -38.41 -17.35
C GLU A 675 14.32 -36.91 -17.04
N ILE A 676 14.73 -36.11 -18.03
CA ILE A 676 14.78 -34.65 -17.96
C ILE A 676 13.72 -34.09 -18.92
N ALA A 677 12.80 -33.28 -18.41
CA ALA A 677 11.81 -32.58 -19.20
C ALA A 677 12.12 -31.07 -19.21
N PRO A 678 13.03 -30.60 -20.09
CA PRO A 678 13.31 -29.18 -20.26
C PRO A 678 12.11 -28.47 -20.91
N PHE A 679 11.83 -27.25 -20.47
CA PHE A 679 10.76 -26.41 -21.06
C PHE A 679 11.25 -25.00 -21.40
N GLN A 680 12.37 -24.53 -20.85
CA GLN A 680 12.94 -23.22 -21.17
C GLN A 680 14.47 -23.25 -21.25
N ILE A 681 15.02 -22.50 -22.20
CA ILE A 681 16.44 -22.15 -22.28
C ILE A 681 16.52 -20.71 -21.79
N LEU A 682 17.10 -20.48 -20.61
CA LEU A 682 17.01 -19.21 -19.91
C LEU A 682 18.06 -18.20 -20.37
N ALA A 683 19.29 -18.66 -20.62
CA ALA A 683 20.40 -17.80 -20.98
C ALA A 683 21.47 -18.56 -21.78
N ALA A 684 22.15 -17.79 -22.63
CA ALA A 684 23.32 -18.16 -23.41
C ALA A 684 24.26 -16.95 -23.49
N GLU A 685 25.41 -17.10 -24.14
CA GLU A 685 26.38 -16.02 -24.27
C GLU A 685 25.74 -14.74 -24.87
N GLY A 686 25.90 -13.63 -24.15
CA GLY A 686 25.36 -12.32 -24.54
C GLY A 686 23.83 -12.15 -24.50
N GLU A 687 23.03 -13.16 -24.18
CA GLU A 687 21.56 -13.07 -24.30
C GLU A 687 20.78 -13.76 -23.15
N VAL A 688 19.79 -13.05 -22.59
CA VAL A 688 18.75 -13.62 -21.71
C VAL A 688 17.61 -14.16 -22.57
N LEU A 689 17.74 -15.43 -22.95
CA LEU A 689 16.80 -16.14 -23.83
C LEU A 689 15.41 -16.35 -23.22
N ALA A 690 15.26 -16.26 -21.89
CA ALA A 690 13.98 -16.41 -21.18
C ALA A 690 12.87 -15.45 -21.64
N ARG A 691 13.22 -14.36 -22.35
CA ARG A 691 12.26 -13.39 -22.92
C ARG A 691 11.67 -13.84 -24.27
N ARG A 692 12.18 -14.93 -24.86
CA ARG A 692 11.69 -15.45 -26.14
C ARG A 692 10.35 -16.18 -25.94
N PRO A 693 9.50 -16.28 -26.99
CA PRO A 693 8.23 -16.99 -26.89
C PRO A 693 8.41 -18.48 -26.54
N HIS A 694 7.51 -19.03 -25.73
CA HIS A 694 7.51 -20.47 -25.36
C HIS A 694 7.58 -21.41 -26.57
N ARG A 695 6.94 -21.05 -27.68
CA ARG A 695 7.05 -21.79 -28.95
C ARG A 695 8.51 -22.04 -29.35
N TRP A 696 9.33 -20.99 -29.33
CA TRP A 696 10.73 -21.06 -29.72
C TRP A 696 11.53 -21.98 -28.79
N HIS A 697 11.30 -21.88 -27.47
CA HIS A 697 11.93 -22.75 -26.49
C HIS A 697 11.61 -24.22 -26.77
N LEU A 698 10.32 -24.53 -26.89
CA LEU A 698 9.80 -25.88 -27.07
C LEU A 698 10.25 -26.53 -28.38
N GLU A 699 10.32 -25.75 -29.47
CA GLU A 699 10.85 -26.21 -30.77
C GLU A 699 12.37 -26.43 -30.73
N THR A 700 13.12 -25.55 -30.06
CA THR A 700 14.58 -25.70 -29.90
C THR A 700 14.91 -26.93 -29.03
N ILE A 701 14.14 -27.12 -27.96
CA ILE A 701 14.29 -28.24 -27.03
C ILE A 701 13.94 -29.58 -27.68
N ASP A 702 12.97 -29.62 -28.60
CA ASP A 702 12.64 -30.84 -29.35
C ASP A 702 13.86 -31.40 -30.10
N ALA A 703 14.72 -30.52 -30.64
CA ALA A 703 15.94 -30.94 -31.31
C ALA A 703 16.90 -31.67 -30.37
N LEU A 704 16.97 -31.29 -29.08
CA LEU A 704 17.74 -32.02 -28.06
C LEU A 704 17.12 -33.39 -27.77
N ILE A 705 15.79 -33.42 -27.58
CA ILE A 705 15.05 -34.63 -27.24
C ILE A 705 15.22 -35.70 -28.33
N GLU A 706 15.19 -35.31 -29.60
CA GLU A 706 15.37 -36.22 -30.73
C GLU A 706 16.74 -36.92 -30.73
N LYS A 707 17.79 -36.32 -30.15
CA LYS A 707 19.13 -36.92 -30.12
C LYS A 707 19.30 -37.95 -28.99
N LEU A 708 18.64 -37.74 -27.85
CA LEU A 708 18.69 -38.64 -26.69
C LEU A 708 17.29 -38.90 -26.10
N PRO A 709 16.39 -39.58 -26.83
CA PRO A 709 14.99 -39.75 -26.44
C PRO A 709 14.77 -40.64 -25.21
N LYS A 710 15.81 -41.36 -24.74
CA LYS A 710 15.76 -42.12 -23.48
C LYS A 710 16.08 -41.26 -22.25
N ARG A 711 16.76 -40.13 -22.45
CA ARG A 711 17.17 -39.22 -21.38
C ARG A 711 16.20 -38.05 -21.24
N PHE A 712 15.70 -37.55 -22.37
CA PHE A 712 14.81 -36.42 -22.38
C PHE A 712 13.36 -36.84 -22.63
N ARG A 713 12.45 -36.26 -21.84
CA ARG A 713 11.01 -36.40 -22.01
C ARG A 713 10.48 -35.18 -22.76
N ARG A 714 9.72 -35.41 -23.82
CA ARG A 714 9.02 -34.34 -24.56
C ARG A 714 7.86 -33.82 -23.72
N THR A 715 7.76 -32.50 -23.60
CA THR A 715 6.59 -31.84 -22.99
C THR A 715 5.45 -31.80 -23.99
N GLU A 716 4.39 -32.55 -23.71
CA GLU A 716 3.15 -32.45 -24.49
C GLU A 716 2.54 -31.05 -24.36
N ARG A 717 2.04 -30.51 -25.47
CA ARG A 717 1.65 -29.09 -25.52
C ARG A 717 0.58 -28.78 -26.56
N ARG A 718 -0.12 -27.66 -26.35
CA ARG A 718 -1.10 -27.07 -27.27
C ARG A 718 -0.89 -25.56 -27.38
N PHE A 719 -0.95 -25.04 -28.60
CA PHE A 719 -1.00 -23.60 -28.85
C PHE A 719 -2.46 -23.23 -29.05
N VAL A 720 -2.92 -22.21 -28.32
CA VAL A 720 -4.35 -21.87 -28.23
C VAL A 720 -4.52 -20.38 -28.50
N ASP A 721 -5.23 -20.06 -29.57
CA ASP A 721 -5.80 -18.73 -29.77
C ASP A 721 -7.04 -18.58 -28.87
N LEU A 722 -6.99 -17.62 -27.94
CA LEU A 722 -8.07 -17.36 -26.98
C LEU A 722 -9.31 -16.73 -27.64
N GLY A 723 -9.19 -16.19 -28.86
CA GLY A 723 -10.30 -15.73 -29.67
C GLY A 723 -11.04 -16.86 -30.41
N ASP A 724 -10.47 -18.07 -30.45
CA ASP A 724 -11.03 -19.24 -31.10
C ASP A 724 -11.63 -20.22 -30.07
N GLU A 725 -12.95 -20.15 -29.90
CA GLU A 725 -13.69 -21.03 -28.96
C GLU A 725 -13.44 -22.53 -29.23
N THR A 726 -13.15 -22.92 -30.48
CA THR A 726 -12.89 -24.33 -30.82
C THR A 726 -11.53 -24.80 -30.33
N GLN A 727 -10.50 -23.95 -30.40
CA GLN A 727 -9.18 -24.26 -29.86
C GLN A 727 -9.19 -24.29 -28.33
N VAL A 728 -9.91 -23.35 -27.71
CA VAL A 728 -10.11 -23.33 -26.25
C VAL A 728 -10.79 -24.63 -25.80
N ALA A 729 -11.88 -25.03 -26.46
CA ALA A 729 -12.58 -26.27 -26.13
C ALA A 729 -11.70 -27.52 -26.33
N ALA A 730 -10.93 -27.57 -27.42
CA ALA A 730 -10.01 -28.68 -27.69
C ALA A 730 -8.88 -28.76 -26.65
N ALA A 731 -8.34 -27.63 -26.19
CA ALA A 731 -7.35 -27.58 -25.14
C ALA A 731 -7.92 -28.01 -23.78
N THR A 732 -9.15 -27.60 -23.44
CA THR A 732 -9.86 -28.07 -22.24
C THR A 732 -10.09 -29.58 -22.29
N GLN A 733 -10.49 -30.12 -23.43
CA GLN A 733 -10.66 -31.56 -23.60
C GLN A 733 -9.32 -32.30 -23.45
N TRP A 734 -8.25 -31.81 -24.09
CA TRP A 734 -6.91 -32.37 -23.96
C TRP A 734 -6.43 -32.39 -22.50
N TRP A 735 -6.66 -31.31 -21.75
CA TRP A 735 -6.36 -31.26 -20.31
C TRP A 735 -7.15 -32.32 -19.53
N ALA A 736 -8.44 -32.49 -19.81
CA ALA A 736 -9.28 -33.48 -19.13
C ALA A 736 -8.84 -34.92 -19.47
N GLU A 737 -8.47 -35.19 -20.71
CA GLU A 737 -7.94 -36.50 -21.13
C GLU A 737 -6.60 -36.79 -20.46
N SER A 738 -5.70 -35.81 -20.44
CA SER A 738 -4.35 -35.96 -19.89
C SER A 738 -4.40 -36.21 -18.38
N THR A 739 -5.18 -35.42 -17.63
CA THR A 739 -5.33 -35.57 -16.16
C THR A 739 -6.07 -36.84 -15.75
N ASN A 740 -6.91 -37.41 -16.62
CA ASN A 740 -7.54 -38.73 -16.39
C ASN A 740 -6.59 -39.90 -16.67
N SER A 741 -5.52 -39.69 -17.44
CA SER A 741 -4.56 -40.74 -17.80
C SER A 741 -3.36 -40.88 -16.86
N GLY A 742 -3.27 -40.02 -15.84
CA GLY A 742 -2.19 -40.01 -14.84
C GLY A 742 -1.13 -38.97 -15.15
#